data_AF-A0A2E0PLT8-F1
#
_entry.id   AF-A0A2E0PLT8-F1
#
_cell.length_a   1.000
_cell.length_b   1.000
_cell.length_c   1.000
_cell.angle_alpha   90.00
_cell.angle_beta   90.00
_cell.angle_gamma   90.00
#
_symmetry.space_group_name_H-M   'P 1'
#
loop_
_entity.id
_entity.type
_entity.pdbx_description
1 polymer ?
#
loop_
_entity_poly.entity_id
_entity_poly.type
_entity_poly.pdbx_seq_one_letter_code
_entity_poly.pdbx_strand_id
1 'polypeptide(L)'
;MNKILLSIALTTFGYNAFGSDPSEDLLSKTRQLTFEGARSGEGYFSQSGQKLIYQSENHAGNPFYQIYLLDLTSGENKIVSTGVGKTTCAWIHPDEKQVLFSSTHLDVNATLKQVAEFKERESGKARKYSWDYDRHYDLFSVDTESGKSTRLTTADGYDAEGSYSPSGDKIVFASNRNAYSKKLTVKEKEIFERDKSYFNDIYLMNSDGTGTRQLTSSEGYDGGPFFNNHGDQICWRRFSPNGHKAEIFTMDLASQAEKKLTHLDVMSWAPYFHPSNKYLIFSTNLHGFNNFELYAVDIDGEKQPVRVTNADGFDGLPCFSPDGNTLSWTSNRTNDKKSQIFMASWNHEEMLRRLDLAKAIEKTGKPEDPHASSGKTSPEIDETDVRKHLEYLCSDKMEGRMTGSPGNQKASAYVAASFKSFGMEPYSKWKGWFQEFPFFNAARLSPLCKLEFSSETGEGNDLLALKKDWVPMSFSDSGNSTISEIVFGGYGIRSKKSEEWDEYDSYTHLDVKDKWVMVLRKLPDGWSDKRKDFFYHHSTFRKKASVARDLGAKGIIFVTGFAEPEDKLIEFSSGTTNETMSIQSIMITRSLAAKIFQAQQRDFKKTCGRLSTGDLQMGFPLKKSVLNLTVSIFREKGLGRNTLGWIRANAGKRSERIIVIGAHLDHIGYGKASSRAKKSQKGKMHPGADDNASGISALLEIAEYLMALKKKGLLKSNYDILIAAWSGEEIGLLGSAHFTRVLGLGKSQSKKRKVISYLNLDMVGRYKDKLTLHGIGSSPAWKRLIQRANIPVGLNLNLQKDSHIPTDTTSFFPKGVPILSAFTGLHPDYHSPSDTPEKINYEGVADCAKLYVRLVEGMVLLENMDYVAQAPPPKSRGKLRVYLGTIPDYSQTDRKGLLLSGVSKGGPADLAGLQSEDLVIELGGKKVETIYDYTDAISTLTAGQQSGVTIIRKGKTLQLKITPSSR
;
A
#
# COMPACT_ATOMS: atom_id res chain seq x y z
N MET A 1 -41.77 14.52 -58.52
CA MET A 1 -40.32 14.41 -58.78
C MET A 1 -39.58 15.31 -57.80
N ASN A 2 -38.79 14.68 -56.91
CA ASN A 2 -37.58 15.17 -56.24
C ASN A 2 -37.55 16.40 -55.29
N LYS A 3 -37.09 16.06 -54.07
CA LYS A 3 -36.12 16.75 -53.15
C LYS A 3 -36.65 17.90 -52.30
N ILE A 4 -36.94 17.66 -51.00
CA ILE A 4 -36.03 17.57 -49.82
C ILE A 4 -35.47 18.94 -49.38
N LEU A 5 -35.98 19.46 -48.24
CA LEU A 5 -35.28 20.05 -47.07
C LEU A 5 -36.38 20.58 -46.12
N LEU A 6 -36.69 19.88 -45.02
CA LEU A 6 -36.09 19.99 -43.68
C LEU A 6 -36.89 20.95 -42.78
N SER A 7 -37.83 20.39 -42.02
CA SER A 7 -38.47 21.06 -40.88
C SER A 7 -38.30 20.18 -39.64
N ILE A 8 -37.69 20.80 -38.63
CA ILE A 8 -37.28 20.24 -37.34
C ILE A 8 -38.52 19.97 -36.50
N ALA A 9 -38.74 18.71 -36.11
CA ALA A 9 -39.71 18.33 -35.09
C ALA A 9 -38.97 18.01 -33.79
N LEU A 10 -39.28 18.79 -32.73
CA LEU A 10 -38.88 18.51 -31.37
C LEU A 10 -39.36 17.11 -30.96
N THR A 11 -38.42 16.20 -30.74
CA THR A 11 -38.62 14.99 -29.95
C THR A 11 -37.97 15.22 -28.60
N THR A 12 -38.78 15.13 -27.56
CA THR A 12 -38.35 15.08 -26.16
C THR A 12 -37.42 13.89 -25.96
N PHE A 13 -36.12 14.15 -25.91
CA PHE A 13 -35.14 13.20 -25.40
C PHE A 13 -35.45 12.97 -23.92
N GLY A 14 -36.03 11.81 -23.61
CA GLY A 14 -35.94 11.22 -22.29
C GLY A 14 -34.47 11.06 -21.95
N TYR A 15 -34.02 11.76 -20.92
CA TYR A 15 -32.73 11.52 -20.30
C TYR A 15 -32.70 10.05 -19.87
N ASN A 16 -31.87 9.24 -20.55
CA ASN A 16 -31.51 7.92 -20.05
C ASN A 16 -30.91 8.11 -18.66
N ALA A 17 -31.61 7.61 -17.64
CA ALA A 17 -31.01 7.37 -16.35
C ALA A 17 -29.79 6.47 -16.59
N PHE A 18 -28.61 6.92 -16.14
CA PHE A 18 -27.46 6.05 -15.97
C PHE A 18 -27.94 4.79 -15.27
N GLY A 19 -27.83 3.63 -15.94
CA GLY A 19 -28.20 2.35 -15.34
C GLY A 19 -27.40 2.18 -14.06
N SER A 20 -28.09 2.13 -12.92
CA SER A 20 -27.47 1.81 -11.64
C SER A 20 -26.83 0.43 -11.74
N ASP A 21 -25.72 0.24 -11.05
CA ASP A 21 -25.11 -1.07 -10.95
C ASP A 21 -26.15 -2.04 -10.35
N PRO A 22 -26.48 -3.17 -11.00
CA PRO A 22 -27.48 -4.10 -10.48
C PRO A 22 -27.14 -4.61 -9.06
N SER A 23 -25.87 -4.55 -8.65
CA SER A 23 -25.42 -4.90 -7.31
C SER A 23 -25.56 -3.77 -6.27
N GLU A 24 -25.61 -2.50 -6.65
CA GLU A 24 -25.53 -1.35 -5.73
C GLU A 24 -26.68 -1.29 -4.71
N ASP A 25 -27.85 -1.85 -5.04
CA ASP A 25 -29.00 -1.91 -4.12
C ASP A 25 -29.14 -3.25 -3.39
N LEU A 26 -28.51 -4.31 -3.89
CA LEU A 26 -28.63 -5.68 -3.36
C LEU A 26 -27.49 -6.06 -2.42
N LEU A 27 -26.28 -5.57 -2.70
CA LEU A 27 -25.05 -5.89 -1.98
C LEU A 27 -24.41 -4.61 -1.45
N SER A 28 -24.19 -4.56 -0.14
CA SER A 28 -23.42 -3.48 0.50
C SER A 28 -22.31 -4.04 1.38
N LYS A 29 -21.31 -3.19 1.69
CA LYS A 29 -20.12 -3.58 2.48
C LYS A 29 -19.41 -4.83 1.95
N THR A 30 -19.38 -5.00 0.62
CA THR A 30 -18.71 -6.11 -0.06
C THR A 30 -17.23 -6.15 0.26
N ARG A 31 -16.74 -7.30 0.74
CA ARG A 31 -15.34 -7.50 1.12
C ARG A 31 -14.84 -8.91 0.81
N GLN A 32 -13.53 -9.02 0.60
CA GLN A 32 -12.83 -10.30 0.53
C GLN A 32 -12.63 -10.85 1.95
N LEU A 33 -12.98 -12.12 2.15
CA LEU A 33 -12.91 -12.82 3.43
C LEU A 33 -11.58 -13.58 3.59
N THR A 34 -11.11 -14.24 2.53
CA THR A 34 -9.90 -15.08 2.55
C THR A 34 -8.75 -14.46 1.75
N PHE A 35 -7.59 -14.26 2.38
CA PHE A 35 -6.37 -13.73 1.77
C PHE A 35 -5.20 -14.72 1.79
N GLU A 36 -5.26 -15.68 2.72
CA GLU A 36 -4.36 -16.83 2.85
C GLU A 36 -4.78 -17.96 1.90
N GLY A 37 -3.83 -18.83 1.53
CA GLY A 37 -4.05 -19.88 0.54
C GLY A 37 -3.94 -19.41 -0.92
N ALA A 38 -3.69 -20.36 -1.81
CA ALA A 38 -3.62 -20.08 -3.25
C ALA A 38 -5.03 -19.82 -3.83
N ARG A 39 -6.00 -20.65 -3.45
CA ARG A 39 -7.40 -20.56 -3.87
C ARG A 39 -8.29 -20.98 -2.71
N SER A 40 -9.43 -20.34 -2.57
CA SER A 40 -10.47 -20.68 -1.59
C SER A 40 -11.84 -20.56 -2.25
N GLY A 41 -12.80 -21.38 -1.82
CA GLY A 41 -14.18 -21.33 -2.31
C GLY A 41 -15.10 -22.21 -1.48
N GLU A 42 -16.36 -22.35 -1.93
CA GLU A 42 -17.40 -23.17 -1.27
C GLU A 42 -17.55 -22.88 0.22
N GLY A 43 -18.00 -21.67 0.56
CA GLY A 43 -18.24 -21.26 1.95
C GLY A 43 -19.70 -21.48 2.37
N TYR A 44 -19.93 -22.18 3.48
CA TYR A 44 -21.26 -22.40 4.04
C TYR A 44 -21.33 -22.00 5.52
N PHE A 45 -22.38 -21.26 5.89
CA PHE A 45 -22.56 -20.77 7.26
C PHE A 45 -23.02 -21.89 8.20
N SER A 46 -22.66 -21.76 9.49
CA SER A 46 -23.28 -22.56 10.55
C SER A 46 -24.68 -22.06 10.89
N GLN A 47 -25.47 -22.85 11.62
CA GLN A 47 -26.84 -22.50 12.01
C GLN A 47 -26.93 -21.19 12.83
N SER A 48 -25.92 -20.90 13.66
CA SER A 48 -25.83 -19.64 14.41
C SER A 48 -25.38 -18.44 13.56
N GLY A 49 -24.87 -18.68 12.34
CA GLY A 49 -24.23 -17.66 11.51
C GLY A 49 -22.86 -17.20 12.02
N GLN A 50 -22.32 -17.79 13.09
CA GLN A 50 -21.04 -17.37 13.69
C GLN A 50 -19.83 -18.10 13.11
N LYS A 51 -20.02 -19.18 12.35
CA LYS A 51 -18.94 -19.92 11.69
C LYS A 51 -19.20 -20.07 10.19
N LEU A 52 -18.13 -20.24 9.44
CA LEU A 52 -18.13 -20.56 8.02
C LEU A 52 -17.21 -21.76 7.77
N ILE A 53 -17.72 -22.81 7.15
CA ILE A 53 -16.89 -23.93 6.66
C ILE A 53 -16.57 -23.70 5.19
N TYR A 54 -15.33 -23.94 4.77
CA TYR A 54 -14.94 -23.76 3.39
C TYR A 54 -13.71 -24.59 2.99
N GLN A 55 -13.43 -24.64 1.69
CA GLN A 55 -12.25 -25.32 1.16
C GLN A 55 -11.17 -24.35 0.70
N SER A 56 -9.90 -24.67 1.00
CA SER A 56 -8.75 -23.84 0.62
C SER A 56 -7.47 -24.62 0.34
N GLU A 57 -6.71 -24.19 -0.67
CA GLU A 57 -5.35 -24.64 -0.95
C GLU A 57 -4.34 -23.87 -0.08
N ASN A 58 -4.39 -24.10 1.23
CA ASN A 58 -3.59 -23.38 2.24
C ASN A 58 -2.77 -24.30 3.16
N HIS A 59 -2.83 -25.62 2.97
CA HIS A 59 -2.13 -26.56 3.85
C HIS A 59 -0.68 -26.79 3.39
N ALA A 60 0.28 -26.57 4.29
CA ALA A 60 1.68 -26.87 4.00
C ALA A 60 1.85 -28.39 3.83
N GLY A 61 2.36 -28.83 2.67
CA GLY A 61 2.55 -30.26 2.37
C GLY A 61 1.37 -30.94 1.67
N ASN A 62 0.28 -30.23 1.36
CA ASN A 62 -0.78 -30.73 0.49
C ASN A 62 -1.16 -29.69 -0.58
N PRO A 63 -1.03 -30.00 -1.88
CA PRO A 63 -1.35 -29.06 -2.94
C PRO A 63 -2.86 -28.96 -3.24
N PHE A 64 -3.66 -29.89 -2.73
CA PHE A 64 -5.10 -29.96 -2.97
C PHE A 64 -5.88 -29.15 -1.93
N TYR A 65 -7.16 -28.89 -2.23
CA TYR A 65 -8.09 -28.31 -1.27
C TYR A 65 -8.12 -29.13 0.02
N GLN A 66 -8.14 -28.42 1.14
CA GLN A 66 -8.39 -28.91 2.50
C GLN A 66 -9.54 -28.13 3.11
N ILE A 67 -10.19 -28.69 4.13
CA ILE A 67 -11.39 -28.08 4.73
C ILE A 67 -11.02 -27.28 5.97
N TYR A 68 -11.51 -26.05 6.03
CA TYR A 68 -11.28 -25.09 7.10
C TYR A 68 -12.58 -24.62 7.72
N LEU A 69 -12.61 -24.57 9.06
CA LEU A 69 -13.66 -23.97 9.86
C LEU A 69 -13.18 -22.61 10.36
N LEU A 70 -13.83 -21.55 9.88
CA LEU A 70 -13.59 -20.17 10.25
C LEU A 70 -14.65 -19.69 11.25
N ASP A 71 -14.20 -19.14 12.37
CA ASP A 71 -15.04 -18.41 13.30
C ASP A 71 -15.12 -16.92 12.89
N LEU A 72 -16.33 -16.45 12.59
CA LEU A 72 -16.58 -15.10 12.07
C LEU A 72 -16.53 -14.00 13.15
N THR A 73 -16.48 -14.38 14.44
CA THR A 73 -16.43 -13.44 15.57
C THR A 73 -14.99 -13.18 16.03
N SER A 74 -14.16 -14.22 16.01
CA SER A 74 -12.76 -14.17 16.43
C SER A 74 -11.79 -14.08 15.27
N GLY A 75 -12.18 -14.56 14.08
CA GLY A 75 -11.31 -14.73 12.93
C GLY A 75 -10.41 -15.97 13.01
N GLU A 76 -10.58 -16.82 14.03
CA GLU A 76 -9.83 -18.07 14.17
C GLU A 76 -10.19 -19.03 13.03
N ASN A 77 -9.18 -19.60 12.38
CA ASN A 77 -9.34 -20.42 11.19
C ASN A 77 -8.59 -21.74 11.39
N LYS A 78 -9.34 -22.85 11.47
CA LYS A 78 -8.79 -24.17 11.81
C LYS A 78 -9.02 -25.16 10.67
N ILE A 79 -8.01 -25.94 10.33
CA ILE A 79 -8.20 -27.11 9.46
C ILE A 79 -9.00 -28.17 10.22
N VAL A 80 -10.00 -28.77 9.58
CA VAL A 80 -10.81 -29.87 10.13
C VAL A 80 -10.69 -31.17 9.31
N SER A 81 -10.14 -31.08 8.10
CA SER A 81 -9.72 -32.27 7.35
C SER A 81 -8.38 -32.83 7.85
N THR A 82 -7.99 -34.00 7.36
CA THR A 82 -6.80 -34.74 7.82
C THR A 82 -5.46 -34.16 7.34
N GLY A 83 -5.47 -33.23 6.38
CA GLY A 83 -4.26 -32.76 5.69
C GLY A 83 -3.73 -33.73 4.61
N VAL A 84 -4.36 -34.90 4.44
CA VAL A 84 -3.94 -35.96 3.51
C VAL A 84 -5.00 -36.17 2.43
N GLY A 85 -4.57 -36.48 1.21
CA GLY A 85 -5.47 -36.70 0.09
C GLY A 85 -6.19 -35.44 -0.37
N LYS A 86 -7.23 -35.62 -1.17
CA LYS A 86 -8.09 -34.54 -1.65
C LYS A 86 -9.30 -34.41 -0.73
N THR A 87 -9.84 -33.21 -0.63
CA THR A 87 -11.12 -32.97 0.03
C THR A 87 -11.98 -32.04 -0.78
N THR A 88 -13.29 -32.17 -0.65
CA THR A 88 -14.24 -31.24 -1.26
C THR A 88 -15.56 -31.20 -0.49
N CYS A 89 -16.33 -30.13 -0.71
CA CYS A 89 -17.73 -29.96 -0.32
C CYS A 89 -17.99 -30.30 1.15
N ALA A 90 -17.85 -29.29 2.00
CA ALA A 90 -18.03 -29.44 3.43
C ALA A 90 -19.31 -28.77 3.93
N TRP A 91 -19.83 -29.25 5.06
CA TRP A 91 -21.05 -28.74 5.68
C TRP A 91 -20.96 -28.81 7.20
N ILE A 92 -21.51 -27.82 7.91
CA ILE A 92 -21.56 -27.82 9.38
C ILE A 92 -22.90 -28.44 9.79
N HIS A 93 -22.87 -29.47 10.62
CA HIS A 93 -24.08 -30.05 11.17
C HIS A 93 -24.87 -29.01 12.01
N PRO A 94 -26.22 -29.04 12.05
CA PRO A 94 -27.01 -28.03 12.77
C PRO A 94 -26.72 -27.90 14.28
N ASP A 95 -26.16 -28.95 14.91
CA ASP A 95 -25.68 -28.88 16.30
C ASP A 95 -24.33 -28.14 16.47
N GLU A 96 -23.70 -27.77 15.36
CA GLU A 96 -22.38 -27.15 15.21
C GLU A 96 -21.19 -27.86 15.86
N LYS A 97 -21.37 -29.14 16.22
CA LYS A 97 -20.32 -29.97 16.81
C LYS A 97 -19.63 -30.82 15.76
N GLN A 98 -20.31 -31.09 14.64
CA GLN A 98 -19.81 -31.96 13.59
C GLN A 98 -19.66 -31.23 12.25
N VAL A 99 -18.69 -31.65 11.45
CA VAL A 99 -18.49 -31.21 10.07
C VAL A 99 -18.49 -32.41 9.15
N LEU A 100 -19.34 -32.36 8.12
CA LEU A 100 -19.35 -33.28 6.98
C LEU A 100 -18.35 -32.79 5.93
N PHE A 101 -17.59 -33.69 5.31
CA PHE A 101 -16.85 -33.41 4.08
C PHE A 101 -16.53 -34.69 3.32
N SER A 102 -16.14 -34.54 2.06
CA SER A 102 -15.74 -35.66 1.20
C SER A 102 -14.23 -35.74 1.15
N SER A 103 -13.65 -36.94 1.20
CA SER A 103 -12.19 -37.08 1.18
C SER A 103 -11.68 -38.39 0.57
N THR A 104 -10.48 -38.32 -0.01
CA THR A 104 -9.72 -39.49 -0.50
C THR A 104 -8.58 -39.92 0.43
N HIS A 105 -8.55 -39.45 1.68
CA HIS A 105 -7.40 -39.70 2.58
C HIS A 105 -7.16 -41.17 2.93
N LEU A 106 -8.13 -42.06 2.67
CA LEU A 106 -7.97 -43.51 2.81
C LEU A 106 -7.41 -44.20 1.57
N ASP A 107 -7.24 -43.49 0.44
CA ASP A 107 -6.50 -44.01 -0.71
C ASP A 107 -5.04 -44.24 -0.31
N VAL A 108 -4.57 -45.47 -0.45
CA VAL A 108 -3.18 -45.86 -0.16
C VAL A 108 -2.15 -45.07 -0.97
N ASN A 109 -2.57 -44.48 -2.10
CA ASN A 109 -1.73 -43.64 -2.96
C ASN A 109 -1.93 -42.13 -2.72
N ALA A 110 -2.73 -41.69 -1.74
CA ALA A 110 -3.05 -40.29 -1.51
C ALA A 110 -1.79 -39.40 -1.39
N THR A 111 -0.82 -39.82 -0.57
CA THR A 111 0.44 -39.08 -0.39
C THR A 111 1.30 -39.10 -1.66
N LEU A 112 1.32 -40.20 -2.41
CA LEU A 112 2.03 -40.27 -3.70
C LEU A 112 1.43 -39.30 -4.72
N LYS A 113 0.10 -39.19 -4.78
CA LYS A 113 -0.61 -38.21 -5.61
C LYS A 113 -0.27 -36.76 -5.21
N GLN A 114 -0.17 -36.46 -3.91
CA GLN A 114 0.25 -35.13 -3.42
C GLN A 114 1.67 -34.78 -3.88
N VAL A 115 2.62 -35.71 -3.74
CA VAL A 115 4.01 -35.51 -4.18
C VAL A 115 4.10 -35.32 -5.69
N ALA A 116 3.33 -36.10 -6.47
CA ALA A 116 3.27 -35.97 -7.92
C ALA A 116 2.73 -34.60 -8.35
N GLU A 117 1.68 -34.11 -7.69
CA GLU A 117 1.08 -32.81 -7.99
C GLU A 117 2.03 -31.65 -7.67
N PHE A 118 2.80 -31.70 -6.57
CA PHE A 118 3.83 -30.71 -6.31
C PHE A 118 4.89 -30.66 -7.42
N LYS A 119 5.41 -31.84 -7.82
CA LYS A 119 6.40 -31.92 -8.92
C LYS A 119 5.86 -31.37 -10.23
N GLU A 120 4.60 -31.64 -10.55
CA GLU A 120 3.96 -31.11 -11.75
C GLU A 120 3.82 -29.57 -11.67
N ARG A 121 3.38 -29.02 -10.53
CA ARG A 121 3.29 -27.56 -10.34
C ARG A 121 4.65 -26.88 -10.40
N GLU A 122 5.69 -27.49 -9.83
CA GLU A 122 7.07 -27.01 -9.89
C GLU A 122 7.63 -27.00 -11.32
N SER A 123 7.14 -27.89 -12.20
CA SER A 123 7.54 -27.91 -13.62
C SER A 123 7.04 -26.70 -14.42
N GLY A 124 6.07 -25.93 -13.87
CA GLY A 124 5.48 -24.77 -14.52
C GLY A 124 4.52 -25.09 -15.68
N LYS A 125 4.21 -26.38 -15.94
CA LYS A 125 3.22 -26.76 -16.94
C LYS A 125 1.83 -26.32 -16.52
N ALA A 126 1.26 -25.36 -17.25
CA ALA A 126 -0.11 -24.94 -17.04
C ALA A 126 -1.08 -26.06 -17.46
N ARG A 127 -1.89 -26.55 -16.51
CA ARG A 127 -3.07 -27.39 -16.81
C ARG A 127 -4.33 -26.56 -16.69
N LYS A 128 -5.29 -26.80 -17.59
CA LYS A 128 -6.65 -26.32 -17.40
C LYS A 128 -7.24 -27.05 -16.19
N TYR A 129 -7.89 -26.31 -15.30
CA TYR A 129 -8.58 -26.90 -14.16
C TYR A 129 -9.62 -27.91 -14.65
N SER A 130 -9.60 -29.11 -14.08
CA SER A 130 -10.63 -30.13 -14.26
C SER A 130 -11.03 -30.64 -12.89
N TRP A 131 -12.33 -30.71 -12.64
CA TRP A 131 -12.84 -31.32 -11.41
C TRP A 131 -12.51 -32.82 -11.41
N ASP A 132 -12.01 -33.31 -10.30
CA ASP A 132 -11.51 -34.69 -10.20
C ASP A 132 -12.54 -35.58 -9.52
N TYR A 133 -13.21 -36.41 -10.33
CA TYR A 133 -14.15 -37.44 -9.88
C TYR A 133 -13.39 -38.72 -9.49
N ASP A 134 -12.48 -38.59 -8.53
CA ASP A 134 -11.67 -39.69 -7.99
C ASP A 134 -12.58 -40.77 -7.39
N ARG A 135 -12.28 -42.04 -7.65
CA ARG A 135 -13.13 -43.18 -7.24
C ARG A 135 -13.08 -43.50 -5.73
N HIS A 136 -12.19 -42.83 -5.00
CA HIS A 136 -11.95 -43.08 -3.57
C HIS A 136 -12.53 -41.97 -2.69
N TYR A 137 -13.46 -41.17 -3.21
CA TYR A 137 -14.12 -40.17 -2.40
C TYR A 137 -15.21 -40.84 -1.57
N ASP A 138 -15.04 -40.77 -0.25
CA ASP A 138 -16.08 -41.11 0.71
C ASP A 138 -16.49 -39.87 1.50
N LEU A 139 -17.69 -39.90 2.06
CA LEU A 139 -18.17 -38.91 3.03
C LEU A 139 -17.67 -39.25 4.44
N PHE A 140 -17.23 -38.23 5.16
CA PHE A 140 -16.78 -38.32 6.54
C PHE A 140 -17.47 -37.24 7.39
N SER A 141 -17.84 -37.60 8.61
CA SER A 141 -18.21 -36.66 9.66
C SER A 141 -17.08 -36.56 10.68
N VAL A 142 -16.67 -35.34 11.05
CA VAL A 142 -15.66 -35.08 12.09
C VAL A 142 -16.28 -34.28 13.22
N ASP A 143 -16.09 -34.76 14.44
CA ASP A 143 -16.36 -34.00 15.64
C ASP A 143 -15.28 -32.92 15.84
N THR A 144 -15.71 -31.66 15.89
CA THR A 144 -14.82 -30.49 15.86
C THR A 144 -14.07 -30.24 17.17
N GLU A 145 -14.51 -30.83 18.28
CA GLU A 145 -13.85 -30.71 19.58
C GLU A 145 -12.81 -31.81 19.79
N SER A 146 -13.20 -33.06 19.53
CA SER A 146 -12.35 -34.24 19.73
C SER A 146 -11.46 -34.58 18.53
N GLY A 147 -11.81 -34.08 17.34
CA GLY A 147 -11.16 -34.45 16.07
C GLY A 147 -11.48 -35.87 15.60
N LYS A 148 -12.40 -36.58 16.26
CA LYS A 148 -12.77 -37.95 15.89
C LYS A 148 -13.51 -37.94 14.54
N SER A 149 -12.99 -38.71 13.59
CA SER A 149 -13.60 -38.90 12.27
C SER A 149 -14.39 -40.21 12.17
N THR A 150 -15.54 -40.15 11.51
CA THR A 150 -16.40 -41.29 11.17
C THR A 150 -16.61 -41.32 9.67
N ARG A 151 -16.28 -42.46 9.03
CA ARG A 151 -16.57 -42.71 7.62
C ARG A 151 -18.04 -43.09 7.44
N LEU A 152 -18.76 -42.37 6.59
CA LEU A 152 -20.20 -42.55 6.37
C LEU A 152 -20.51 -43.37 5.11
N THR A 153 -19.64 -43.35 4.11
CA THR A 153 -19.80 -44.13 2.88
C THR A 153 -18.58 -44.99 2.58
N THR A 154 -18.77 -46.06 1.82
CA THR A 154 -17.70 -47.01 1.45
C THR A 154 -17.75 -47.45 -0.01
N ALA A 155 -18.64 -46.85 -0.80
CA ALA A 155 -18.86 -47.25 -2.18
C ALA A 155 -17.72 -46.75 -3.07
N ASP A 156 -17.32 -47.54 -4.07
CA ASP A 156 -16.45 -47.06 -5.13
C ASP A 156 -17.16 -45.94 -5.89
N GLY A 157 -16.51 -44.78 -6.01
CA GLY A 157 -17.04 -43.64 -6.75
C GLY A 157 -16.71 -42.29 -6.12
N TYR A 158 -17.45 -41.30 -6.59
CA TYR A 158 -17.41 -39.92 -6.13
C TYR A 158 -18.57 -39.68 -5.17
N ASP A 159 -18.44 -40.06 -3.89
CA ASP A 159 -19.42 -39.65 -2.88
C ASP A 159 -19.05 -38.27 -2.35
N ALA A 160 -19.74 -37.24 -2.83
CA ALA A 160 -19.44 -35.86 -2.44
C ALA A 160 -20.64 -34.91 -2.57
N GLU A 161 -20.39 -33.61 -2.45
CA GLU A 161 -21.43 -32.57 -2.55
C GLU A 161 -22.56 -32.78 -1.53
N GLY A 162 -22.19 -33.26 -0.34
CA GLY A 162 -23.12 -33.61 0.73
C GLY A 162 -23.54 -32.40 1.57
N SER A 163 -24.82 -32.34 1.94
CA SER A 163 -25.35 -31.38 2.92
C SER A 163 -26.29 -32.06 3.93
N TYR A 164 -26.28 -31.58 5.18
CA TYR A 164 -27.21 -32.06 6.22
C TYR A 164 -28.59 -31.42 6.05
N SER A 165 -29.65 -32.14 6.42
CA SER A 165 -30.98 -31.55 6.60
C SER A 165 -30.96 -30.51 7.74
N PRO A 166 -31.91 -29.55 7.78
CA PRO A 166 -32.01 -28.59 8.89
C PRO A 166 -32.19 -29.25 10.27
N SER A 167 -32.79 -30.44 10.31
CA SER A 167 -32.91 -31.30 11.51
C SER A 167 -31.64 -32.08 11.85
N GLY A 168 -30.68 -32.21 10.93
CA GLY A 168 -29.42 -32.93 11.12
C GLY A 168 -29.52 -34.46 11.02
N ASP A 169 -30.70 -35.02 10.77
CA ASP A 169 -30.94 -36.46 10.75
C ASP A 169 -30.73 -37.11 9.36
N LYS A 170 -30.62 -36.30 8.30
CA LYS A 170 -30.44 -36.77 6.92
C LYS A 170 -29.26 -36.08 6.25
N ILE A 171 -28.68 -36.76 5.26
CA ILE A 171 -27.69 -36.22 4.33
C ILE A 171 -28.18 -36.45 2.90
N VAL A 172 -28.20 -35.38 2.10
CA VAL A 172 -28.35 -35.47 0.64
C VAL A 172 -26.99 -35.24 0.00
N PHE A 173 -26.63 -36.02 -1.03
CA PHE A 173 -25.30 -35.97 -1.65
C PHE A 173 -25.34 -36.44 -3.11
N ALA A 174 -24.29 -36.13 -3.89
CA ALA A 174 -24.13 -36.60 -5.26
C ALA A 174 -23.22 -37.83 -5.32
N SER A 175 -23.55 -38.80 -6.17
CA SER A 175 -22.71 -39.98 -6.36
C SER A 175 -22.85 -40.65 -7.71
N ASN A 176 -21.71 -41.11 -8.25
CA ASN A 176 -21.64 -41.98 -9.42
C ASN A 176 -21.42 -43.46 -9.08
N ARG A 177 -21.65 -43.85 -7.82
CA ARG A 177 -21.47 -45.22 -7.31
C ARG A 177 -22.11 -46.31 -8.17
N ASN A 178 -23.26 -46.02 -8.77
CA ASN A 178 -23.98 -46.98 -9.58
C ASN A 178 -23.20 -47.37 -10.84
N ALA A 179 -22.39 -46.46 -11.39
CA ALA A 179 -21.56 -46.77 -12.55
C ALA A 179 -20.42 -47.76 -12.24
N TYR A 180 -20.05 -47.90 -10.97
CA TYR A 180 -19.05 -48.87 -10.50
C TYR A 180 -19.67 -50.21 -10.08
N SER A 181 -20.92 -50.22 -9.64
CA SER A 181 -21.59 -51.43 -9.13
C SER A 181 -22.48 -52.14 -10.16
N LYS A 182 -23.09 -51.39 -11.10
CA LYS A 182 -23.99 -51.95 -12.13
C LYS A 182 -23.23 -52.40 -13.37
N LYS A 183 -23.82 -53.31 -14.13
CA LYS A 183 -23.31 -53.69 -15.47
C LYS A 183 -23.66 -52.59 -16.48
N LEU A 184 -22.65 -51.84 -16.92
CA LEU A 184 -22.82 -50.80 -17.96
C LEU A 184 -23.05 -51.41 -19.35
N THR A 185 -23.91 -50.77 -20.14
CA THR A 185 -24.00 -51.01 -21.59
C THR A 185 -22.71 -50.56 -22.30
N VAL A 186 -22.52 -50.97 -23.57
CA VAL A 186 -21.35 -50.55 -24.36
C VAL A 186 -21.26 -49.01 -24.45
N LYS A 187 -22.39 -48.36 -24.73
CA LYS A 187 -22.50 -46.89 -24.80
C LYS A 187 -22.18 -46.24 -23.45
N GLU A 188 -22.73 -46.74 -22.36
CA GLU A 188 -22.44 -46.21 -21.02
C GLU A 188 -20.97 -46.37 -20.64
N LYS A 189 -20.34 -47.49 -21.02
CA LYS A 189 -18.92 -47.72 -20.75
C LYS A 189 -18.04 -46.71 -21.50
N GLU A 190 -18.33 -46.45 -22.76
CA GLU A 190 -17.63 -45.42 -23.55
C GLU A 190 -17.80 -44.02 -22.93
N ILE A 191 -19.01 -43.70 -22.46
CA ILE A 191 -19.27 -42.43 -21.77
C ILE A 191 -18.49 -42.38 -20.45
N PHE A 192 -18.50 -43.44 -19.65
CA PHE A 192 -17.86 -43.48 -18.34
C PHE A 192 -16.33 -43.35 -18.42
N GLU A 193 -15.70 -43.95 -19.43
CA GLU A 193 -14.27 -43.80 -19.69
C GLU A 193 -13.90 -42.36 -20.09
N ARG A 194 -14.80 -41.65 -20.78
CA ARG A 194 -14.62 -40.26 -21.20
C ARG A 194 -14.95 -39.24 -20.10
N ASP A 195 -16.05 -39.46 -19.40
CA ASP A 195 -16.65 -38.53 -18.44
C ASP A 195 -17.39 -39.30 -17.33
N LYS A 196 -16.69 -39.51 -16.23
CA LYS A 196 -17.23 -40.17 -15.02
C LYS A 196 -18.34 -39.36 -14.34
N SER A 197 -18.42 -38.06 -14.61
CA SER A 197 -19.40 -37.18 -13.98
C SER A 197 -20.80 -37.41 -14.53
N TYR A 198 -20.90 -37.88 -15.78
CA TYR A 198 -22.17 -38.18 -16.45
C TYR A 198 -23.10 -39.11 -15.66
N PHE A 199 -22.57 -39.90 -14.72
CA PHE A 199 -23.34 -40.85 -13.93
C PHE A 199 -23.61 -40.38 -12.50
N ASN A 200 -23.35 -39.11 -12.17
CA ASN A 200 -23.72 -38.60 -10.85
C ASN A 200 -25.23 -38.42 -10.75
N ASP A 201 -25.80 -39.07 -9.74
CA ASP A 201 -27.18 -38.95 -9.33
C ASP A 201 -27.24 -38.41 -7.89
N ILE A 202 -28.42 -37.92 -7.48
CA ILE A 202 -28.66 -37.49 -6.09
C ILE A 202 -29.07 -38.68 -5.24
N TYR A 203 -28.50 -38.77 -4.04
CA TYR A 203 -28.81 -39.78 -3.03
C TYR A 203 -29.18 -39.13 -1.70
N LEU A 204 -29.98 -39.85 -0.91
CA LEU A 204 -30.38 -39.51 0.45
C LEU A 204 -29.99 -40.64 1.40
N MET A 205 -29.46 -40.32 2.58
CA MET A 205 -29.19 -41.27 3.66
C MET A 205 -29.48 -40.67 5.03
N ASN A 206 -29.47 -41.51 6.07
CA ASN A 206 -29.46 -41.06 7.46
C ASN A 206 -28.09 -40.43 7.79
N SER A 207 -28.04 -39.54 8.78
CA SER A 207 -26.80 -38.86 9.19
C SER A 207 -25.72 -39.80 9.74
N ASP A 208 -26.07 -41.01 10.13
CA ASP A 208 -25.15 -42.08 10.54
C ASP A 208 -24.58 -42.90 9.36
N GLY A 209 -24.96 -42.58 8.12
CA GLY A 209 -24.55 -43.28 6.90
C GLY A 209 -25.45 -44.44 6.48
N THR A 210 -26.48 -44.78 7.26
CA THR A 210 -27.40 -45.87 6.95
C THR A 210 -28.54 -45.45 6.03
N GLY A 211 -29.30 -46.41 5.48
CA GLY A 211 -30.54 -46.13 4.75
C GLY A 211 -30.36 -45.39 3.43
N THR A 212 -29.20 -45.54 2.77
CA THR A 212 -28.92 -44.85 1.51
C THR A 212 -29.88 -45.27 0.41
N ARG A 213 -30.49 -44.29 -0.27
CA ARG A 213 -31.36 -44.48 -1.44
C ARG A 213 -31.11 -43.43 -2.51
N GLN A 214 -31.24 -43.82 -3.77
CA GLN A 214 -31.17 -42.93 -4.92
C GLN A 214 -32.45 -42.09 -5.04
N LEU A 215 -32.32 -40.81 -5.39
CA LEU A 215 -33.45 -39.88 -5.63
C LEU A 215 -33.65 -39.57 -7.11
N THR A 216 -32.57 -39.42 -7.88
CA THR A 216 -32.63 -39.11 -9.31
C THR A 216 -31.98 -40.22 -10.13
N SER A 217 -32.39 -40.38 -11.39
CA SER A 217 -31.83 -41.36 -12.33
C SER A 217 -31.84 -40.86 -13.77
N SER A 218 -31.71 -39.54 -13.94
CA SER A 218 -31.82 -38.88 -15.24
C SER A 218 -30.52 -39.03 -16.04
N GLU A 219 -30.60 -38.96 -17.37
CA GLU A 219 -29.39 -38.95 -18.20
C GLU A 219 -28.58 -37.65 -17.98
N GLY A 220 -27.30 -37.77 -17.64
CA GLY A 220 -26.41 -36.66 -17.40
C GLY A 220 -26.05 -36.49 -15.92
N TYR A 221 -25.38 -35.40 -15.61
CA TYR A 221 -24.90 -35.12 -14.26
C TYR A 221 -25.98 -34.40 -13.43
N ASP A 222 -26.38 -34.99 -12.30
CA ASP A 222 -27.09 -34.32 -11.21
C ASP A 222 -26.15 -34.12 -10.02
N GLY A 223 -26.07 -32.91 -9.47
CA GLY A 223 -25.25 -32.69 -8.28
C GLY A 223 -25.39 -31.34 -7.57
N GLY A 224 -24.68 -31.20 -6.46
CA GLY A 224 -24.77 -30.07 -5.53
C GLY A 224 -26.14 -29.93 -4.90
N PRO A 225 -26.69 -30.99 -4.29
CA PRO A 225 -27.98 -30.92 -3.65
C PRO A 225 -27.94 -30.15 -2.31
N PHE A 226 -28.91 -29.27 -2.10
CA PHE A 226 -29.14 -28.59 -0.82
C PHE A 226 -30.59 -28.73 -0.39
N PHE A 227 -30.82 -28.90 0.91
CA PHE A 227 -32.15 -28.77 1.50
C PHE A 227 -32.59 -27.30 1.54
N ASN A 228 -33.90 -27.07 1.46
CA ASN A 228 -34.49 -25.81 1.87
C ASN A 228 -34.48 -25.68 3.41
N ASN A 229 -34.92 -24.53 3.95
CA ASN A 229 -34.88 -24.28 5.39
C ASN A 229 -35.92 -25.10 6.18
N HIS A 230 -36.87 -25.77 5.51
CA HIS A 230 -37.87 -26.65 6.13
C HIS A 230 -37.44 -28.12 6.14
N GLY A 231 -36.52 -28.51 5.26
CA GLY A 231 -36.04 -29.89 5.11
C GLY A 231 -36.97 -30.80 4.29
N ASP A 232 -38.03 -30.26 3.68
CA ASP A 232 -39.01 -31.00 2.89
C ASP A 232 -38.73 -30.96 1.38
N GLN A 233 -37.91 -30.02 0.91
CA GLN A 233 -37.48 -29.89 -0.48
C GLN A 233 -35.96 -29.85 -0.61
N ILE A 234 -35.48 -30.27 -1.79
CA ILE A 234 -34.09 -30.10 -2.22
C ILE A 234 -34.00 -29.29 -3.51
N CYS A 235 -32.87 -28.63 -3.75
CA CYS A 235 -32.50 -28.08 -5.05
C CYS A 235 -31.15 -28.64 -5.50
N TRP A 236 -30.92 -28.75 -6.81
CA TRP A 236 -29.65 -29.20 -7.40
C TRP A 236 -29.50 -28.65 -8.82
N ARG A 237 -28.34 -28.90 -9.44
CA ARG A 237 -28.12 -28.65 -10.88
C ARG A 237 -28.22 -29.94 -11.68
N ARG A 238 -28.83 -29.88 -12.85
CA ARG A 238 -28.82 -30.96 -13.84
C ARG A 238 -28.16 -30.51 -15.13
N PHE A 239 -27.14 -31.25 -15.57
CA PHE A 239 -26.48 -30.98 -16.85
C PHE A 239 -27.25 -31.64 -17.99
N SER A 240 -27.22 -31.02 -19.17
CA SER A 240 -27.63 -31.69 -20.39
C SER A 240 -26.74 -32.91 -20.66
N PRO A 241 -27.21 -33.95 -21.38
CA PRO A 241 -26.41 -35.16 -21.65
C PRO A 241 -25.06 -34.92 -22.35
N ASN A 242 -24.91 -33.78 -23.03
CA ASN A 242 -23.65 -33.36 -23.67
C ASN A 242 -22.73 -32.52 -22.75
N GLY A 243 -23.16 -32.20 -21.53
CA GLY A 243 -22.40 -31.45 -20.53
C GLY A 243 -22.28 -29.94 -20.78
N HIS A 244 -22.91 -29.40 -21.84
CA HIS A 244 -22.71 -28.00 -22.25
C HIS A 244 -23.62 -26.99 -21.54
N LYS A 245 -24.73 -27.43 -20.96
CA LYS A 245 -25.74 -26.59 -20.33
C LYS A 245 -26.14 -27.21 -19.00
N ALA A 246 -26.61 -26.41 -18.06
CA ALA A 246 -27.19 -26.91 -16.82
C ALA A 246 -28.36 -26.04 -16.39
N GLU A 247 -29.34 -26.65 -15.74
CA GLU A 247 -30.51 -25.96 -15.23
C GLU A 247 -30.72 -26.33 -13.77
N ILE A 248 -31.35 -25.45 -13.01
CA ILE A 248 -31.67 -25.67 -11.61
C ILE A 248 -32.97 -26.46 -11.53
N PHE A 249 -32.99 -27.46 -10.66
CA PHE A 249 -34.16 -28.27 -10.37
C PHE A 249 -34.45 -28.24 -8.88
N THR A 250 -35.72 -28.46 -8.54
CA THR A 250 -36.19 -28.70 -7.17
C THR A 250 -36.98 -30.00 -7.10
N MET A 251 -37.03 -30.61 -5.92
CA MET A 251 -37.79 -31.82 -5.66
C MET A 251 -38.45 -31.73 -4.29
N ASP A 252 -39.73 -32.05 -4.24
CA ASP A 252 -40.45 -32.32 -2.99
C ASP A 252 -40.15 -33.75 -2.53
N LEU A 253 -39.62 -33.93 -1.32
CA LEU A 253 -39.10 -35.23 -0.88
C LEU A 253 -40.21 -36.24 -0.52
N ALA A 254 -41.42 -35.76 -0.23
CA ALA A 254 -42.56 -36.61 0.11
C ALA A 254 -43.20 -37.22 -1.14
N SER A 255 -43.44 -36.38 -2.16
CA SER A 255 -44.06 -36.76 -3.43
C SER A 255 -43.05 -37.25 -4.48
N GLN A 256 -41.76 -36.92 -4.31
CA GLN A 256 -40.68 -37.11 -5.30
C GLN A 256 -40.93 -36.38 -6.63
N ALA A 257 -41.78 -35.36 -6.62
CA ALA A 257 -42.05 -34.56 -7.81
C ALA A 257 -40.87 -33.64 -8.13
N GLU A 258 -40.24 -33.84 -9.29
CA GLU A 258 -39.19 -32.95 -9.81
C GLU A 258 -39.78 -31.75 -10.56
N LYS A 259 -39.19 -30.57 -10.37
CA LYS A 259 -39.54 -29.34 -11.08
C LYS A 259 -38.27 -28.68 -11.64
N LYS A 260 -38.24 -28.42 -12.94
CA LYS A 260 -37.21 -27.58 -13.58
C LYS A 260 -37.52 -26.12 -13.27
N LEU A 261 -36.57 -25.40 -12.67
CA LEU A 261 -36.78 -24.03 -12.18
C LEU A 261 -36.22 -22.96 -13.13
N THR A 262 -35.11 -23.24 -13.80
CA THR A 262 -34.51 -22.29 -14.77
C THR A 262 -34.65 -22.79 -16.20
N HIS A 263 -34.77 -21.85 -17.13
CA HIS A 263 -34.94 -22.10 -18.57
C HIS A 263 -34.02 -21.20 -19.39
N LEU A 264 -32.76 -21.05 -18.96
CA LEU A 264 -31.83 -20.10 -19.55
C LEU A 264 -31.06 -20.67 -20.75
N ASP A 265 -31.07 -21.99 -20.94
CA ASP A 265 -30.39 -22.69 -22.03
C ASP A 265 -28.85 -22.43 -22.08
N VAL A 266 -28.30 -22.02 -20.94
CA VAL A 266 -26.87 -21.83 -20.67
C VAL A 266 -26.49 -22.59 -19.38
N MET A 267 -25.35 -22.30 -18.77
CA MET A 267 -25.00 -22.94 -17.50
C MET A 267 -25.71 -22.23 -16.34
N SER A 268 -26.61 -22.90 -15.64
CA SER A 268 -27.13 -22.50 -14.33
C SER A 268 -26.57 -23.45 -13.27
N TRP A 269 -25.79 -22.91 -12.34
CA TRP A 269 -24.91 -23.67 -11.46
C TRP A 269 -25.03 -23.24 -9.99
N ALA A 270 -24.79 -24.17 -9.06
CA ALA A 270 -24.64 -23.94 -7.63
C ALA A 270 -25.83 -23.18 -7.02
N PRO A 271 -27.05 -23.77 -7.07
CA PRO A 271 -28.22 -23.16 -6.47
C PRO A 271 -28.12 -23.19 -4.94
N TYR A 272 -28.72 -22.21 -4.28
CA TYR A 272 -28.83 -22.16 -2.83
C TYR A 272 -30.12 -21.42 -2.42
N PHE A 273 -30.86 -21.97 -1.46
CA PHE A 273 -32.10 -21.36 -0.98
C PHE A 273 -31.83 -20.11 -0.15
N HIS A 274 -32.66 -19.08 -0.32
CA HIS A 274 -32.79 -18.04 0.69
C HIS A 274 -33.58 -18.60 1.90
N PRO A 275 -33.23 -18.28 3.17
CA PRO A 275 -33.90 -18.83 4.36
C PRO A 275 -35.42 -18.58 4.44
N SER A 276 -35.94 -17.63 3.67
CA SER A 276 -37.38 -17.36 3.53
C SER A 276 -38.13 -18.39 2.67
N ASN A 277 -37.41 -19.28 1.97
CA ASN A 277 -37.94 -20.27 1.02
C ASN A 277 -38.76 -19.68 -0.15
N LYS A 278 -38.66 -18.36 -0.41
CA LYS A 278 -39.40 -17.69 -1.51
C LYS A 278 -38.65 -17.69 -2.84
N TYR A 279 -37.33 -17.82 -2.82
CA TYR A 279 -36.46 -17.79 -4.00
C TYR A 279 -35.16 -18.51 -3.71
N LEU A 280 -34.40 -18.78 -4.76
CA LEU A 280 -33.03 -19.27 -4.67
C LEU A 280 -32.07 -18.37 -5.45
N ILE A 281 -30.80 -18.42 -5.06
CA ILE A 281 -29.69 -17.78 -5.76
C ILE A 281 -28.87 -18.86 -6.47
N PHE A 282 -28.32 -18.56 -7.64
CA PHE A 282 -27.50 -19.46 -8.44
C PHE A 282 -26.47 -18.66 -9.26
N SER A 283 -25.55 -19.35 -9.89
CA SER A 283 -24.49 -18.79 -10.74
C SER A 283 -24.81 -19.10 -12.19
N THR A 284 -24.63 -18.16 -13.12
CA THR A 284 -24.83 -18.43 -14.55
C THR A 284 -23.84 -17.72 -15.45
N ASN A 285 -23.55 -18.33 -16.59
CA ASN A 285 -22.65 -17.80 -17.61
C ASN A 285 -23.37 -17.11 -18.78
N LEU A 286 -24.57 -16.57 -18.50
CA LEU A 286 -25.46 -15.93 -19.47
C LEU A 286 -24.77 -14.82 -20.31
N HIS A 287 -23.77 -14.14 -19.74
CA HIS A 287 -23.04 -13.04 -20.39
C HIS A 287 -21.71 -13.46 -21.02
N GLY A 288 -21.39 -14.75 -21.05
CA GLY A 288 -20.20 -15.26 -21.73
C GLY A 288 -19.65 -16.52 -21.09
N PHE A 289 -19.05 -17.39 -21.89
CA PHE A 289 -18.60 -18.73 -21.47
C PHE A 289 -17.68 -18.73 -20.23
N ASN A 290 -16.80 -17.73 -20.10
CA ASN A 290 -15.87 -17.58 -18.98
C ASN A 290 -16.34 -16.56 -17.92
N ASN A 291 -17.56 -16.02 -18.06
CA ASN A 291 -18.10 -14.99 -17.17
C ASN A 291 -19.30 -15.53 -16.38
N PHE A 292 -19.08 -15.96 -15.14
CA PHE A 292 -20.13 -16.41 -14.24
C PHE A 292 -20.53 -15.30 -13.28
N GLU A 293 -21.83 -15.11 -13.15
CA GLU A 293 -22.43 -14.10 -12.28
C GLU A 293 -23.56 -14.70 -11.45
N LEU A 294 -23.88 -14.05 -10.33
CA LEU A 294 -24.96 -14.47 -9.47
C LEU A 294 -26.31 -13.95 -9.97
N TYR A 295 -27.32 -14.81 -9.90
CA TYR A 295 -28.70 -14.55 -10.26
C TYR A 295 -29.64 -15.13 -9.20
N ALA A 296 -30.82 -14.55 -9.04
CA ALA A 296 -31.87 -15.09 -8.19
C ALA A 296 -33.13 -15.39 -9.01
N VAL A 297 -33.85 -16.46 -8.65
CA VAL A 297 -35.12 -16.85 -9.27
C VAL A 297 -36.12 -17.25 -8.19
N ASP A 298 -37.38 -16.92 -8.38
CA ASP A 298 -38.46 -17.32 -7.47
C ASP A 298 -38.58 -18.85 -7.38
N ILE A 299 -39.13 -19.35 -6.27
CA ILE A 299 -39.24 -20.80 -6.04
C ILE A 299 -40.22 -21.50 -6.99
N ASP A 300 -41.08 -20.72 -7.66
CA ASP A 300 -42.00 -21.24 -8.66
C ASP A 300 -41.39 -21.29 -10.06
N GLY A 301 -40.27 -20.59 -10.31
CA GLY A 301 -39.61 -20.52 -11.61
C GLY A 301 -40.46 -19.78 -12.65
N GLU A 302 -41.45 -19.01 -12.21
CA GLU A 302 -42.39 -18.32 -13.09
C GLU A 302 -41.90 -16.92 -13.50
N LYS A 303 -41.03 -16.30 -12.69
CA LYS A 303 -40.50 -14.96 -12.91
C LYS A 303 -39.14 -15.04 -13.61
N GLN A 304 -38.80 -13.96 -14.31
CA GLN A 304 -37.49 -13.84 -14.94
C GLN A 304 -36.40 -13.73 -13.86
N PRO A 305 -35.29 -14.51 -13.97
CA PRO A 305 -34.21 -14.40 -13.02
C PRO A 305 -33.61 -12.99 -12.94
N VAL A 306 -33.37 -12.52 -11.72
CA VAL A 306 -32.82 -11.20 -11.43
C VAL A 306 -31.30 -11.31 -11.27
N ARG A 307 -30.56 -10.50 -12.02
CA ARG A 307 -29.09 -10.40 -11.94
C ARG A 307 -28.67 -9.76 -10.60
N VAL A 308 -27.72 -10.38 -9.91
CA VAL A 308 -27.21 -9.96 -8.58
C VAL A 308 -25.80 -9.38 -8.65
N THR A 309 -24.91 -9.99 -9.44
CA THR A 309 -23.55 -9.47 -9.67
C THR A 309 -23.28 -9.20 -11.14
N ASN A 310 -22.27 -8.39 -11.42
CA ASN A 310 -21.87 -7.94 -12.76
C ASN A 310 -20.33 -7.89 -12.93
N ALA A 311 -19.58 -8.52 -12.02
CA ALA A 311 -18.13 -8.45 -12.04
C ALA A 311 -17.56 -9.44 -13.06
N ASP A 312 -16.64 -8.97 -13.91
CA ASP A 312 -15.95 -9.82 -14.88
C ASP A 312 -15.23 -11.00 -14.21
N GLY A 313 -15.47 -12.20 -14.74
CA GLY A 313 -14.75 -13.42 -14.37
C GLY A 313 -15.67 -14.45 -13.73
N PHE A 314 -15.43 -14.79 -12.47
CA PHE A 314 -16.18 -15.81 -11.78
C PHE A 314 -16.74 -15.25 -10.50
N ASP A 315 -18.07 -15.22 -10.40
CA ASP A 315 -18.82 -15.25 -9.15
C ASP A 315 -19.69 -16.52 -9.14
N GLY A 316 -19.53 -17.34 -8.12
CA GLY A 316 -20.38 -18.51 -7.95
C GLY A 316 -20.30 -19.12 -6.57
N LEU A 317 -20.98 -20.26 -6.40
CA LEU A 317 -21.11 -20.95 -5.12
C LEU A 317 -21.66 -20.02 -4.01
N PRO A 318 -22.82 -19.37 -4.25
CA PRO A 318 -23.43 -18.47 -3.27
C PRO A 318 -24.00 -19.23 -2.07
N CYS A 319 -23.96 -18.61 -0.89
CA CYS A 319 -24.59 -19.12 0.33
C CYS A 319 -25.09 -17.94 1.17
N PHE A 320 -26.37 -18.00 1.59
CA PHE A 320 -26.95 -17.04 2.51
C PHE A 320 -26.68 -17.42 3.97
N SER A 321 -26.49 -16.43 4.83
CA SER A 321 -26.51 -16.62 6.27
C SER A 321 -27.89 -17.09 6.74
N PRO A 322 -28.00 -17.78 7.90
CA PRO A 322 -29.28 -18.29 8.40
C PRO A 322 -30.34 -17.20 8.65
N ASP A 323 -29.91 -15.97 8.96
CA ASP A 323 -30.80 -14.82 9.14
C ASP A 323 -31.24 -14.16 7.83
N GLY A 324 -30.66 -14.57 6.69
CA GLY A 324 -30.95 -14.05 5.36
C GLY A 324 -30.37 -12.66 5.07
N ASN A 325 -29.56 -12.07 5.96
CA ASN A 325 -29.06 -10.69 5.79
C ASN A 325 -27.62 -10.60 5.26
N THR A 326 -26.95 -11.73 5.05
CA THR A 326 -25.57 -11.79 4.54
C THR A 326 -25.49 -12.80 3.40
N LEU A 327 -24.78 -12.43 2.34
CA LEU A 327 -24.42 -13.33 1.25
C LEU A 327 -22.90 -13.57 1.27
N SER A 328 -22.50 -14.84 1.18
CA SER A 328 -21.14 -15.24 0.86
C SER A 328 -21.09 -15.89 -0.52
N TRP A 329 -19.99 -15.74 -1.24
CA TRP A 329 -19.78 -16.39 -2.53
C TRP A 329 -18.29 -16.52 -2.84
N THR A 330 -17.96 -17.38 -3.79
CA THR A 330 -16.60 -17.52 -4.32
C THR A 330 -16.44 -16.57 -5.50
N SER A 331 -15.37 -15.76 -5.51
CA SER A 331 -15.07 -14.87 -6.62
C SER A 331 -13.60 -14.82 -6.99
N ASN A 332 -13.30 -14.64 -8.27
CA ASN A 332 -11.95 -14.40 -8.78
C ASN A 332 -11.69 -12.91 -9.10
N ARG A 333 -12.52 -11.99 -8.57
CA ARG A 333 -12.33 -10.52 -8.67
C ARG A 333 -11.12 -9.97 -7.91
N THR A 334 -10.17 -10.84 -7.57
CA THR A 334 -8.90 -10.53 -6.92
C THR A 334 -7.88 -9.98 -7.93
N ASN A 335 -6.87 -9.26 -7.45
CA ASN A 335 -5.82 -8.69 -8.32
C ASN A 335 -5.01 -9.75 -9.06
N ASP A 336 -4.91 -10.98 -8.53
CA ASP A 336 -4.19 -12.11 -9.15
C ASP A 336 -5.14 -13.12 -9.83
N LYS A 337 -6.44 -12.79 -9.96
CA LYS A 337 -7.48 -13.60 -10.59
C LYS A 337 -7.66 -14.99 -9.97
N LYS A 338 -7.20 -15.19 -8.73
CA LYS A 338 -7.42 -16.41 -7.97
C LYS A 338 -8.73 -16.34 -7.20
N SER A 339 -9.46 -17.46 -7.19
CA SER A 339 -10.71 -17.58 -6.45
C SER A 339 -10.50 -17.46 -4.95
N GLN A 340 -11.30 -16.61 -4.31
CA GLN A 340 -11.35 -16.40 -2.87
C GLN A 340 -12.80 -16.22 -2.44
N ILE A 341 -13.07 -16.29 -1.14
CA ILE A 341 -14.41 -16.08 -0.60
C ILE A 341 -14.63 -14.59 -0.38
N PHE A 342 -15.80 -14.12 -0.78
CA PHE A 342 -16.31 -12.77 -0.59
C PHE A 342 -17.58 -12.82 0.26
N MET A 343 -17.86 -11.72 0.92
CA MET A 343 -19.04 -11.55 1.76
C MET A 343 -19.59 -10.13 1.64
N ALA A 344 -20.90 -9.98 1.69
CA ALA A 344 -21.60 -8.70 1.65
C ALA A 344 -22.90 -8.76 2.46
N SER A 345 -23.34 -7.60 2.93
CA SER A 345 -24.70 -7.44 3.46
C SER A 345 -25.70 -7.56 2.32
N TRP A 346 -26.77 -8.32 2.55
CA TRP A 346 -27.82 -8.64 1.58
C TRP A 346 -29.08 -7.82 1.85
N ASN A 347 -29.64 -7.24 0.78
CA ASN A 347 -30.92 -6.53 0.85
C ASN A 347 -32.08 -7.44 0.42
N HIS A 348 -32.62 -8.20 1.38
CA HIS A 348 -33.71 -9.15 1.15
C HIS A 348 -34.96 -8.49 0.55
N GLU A 349 -35.37 -7.33 1.09
CA GLU A 349 -36.59 -6.63 0.68
C GLU A 349 -36.50 -6.13 -0.76
N GLU A 350 -35.33 -5.61 -1.17
CA GLU A 350 -35.10 -5.21 -2.55
C GLU A 350 -35.13 -6.41 -3.50
N MET A 351 -34.62 -7.57 -3.08
CA MET A 351 -34.75 -8.79 -3.91
C MET A 351 -36.21 -9.22 -4.08
N LEU A 352 -37.01 -9.20 -3.00
CA LEU A 352 -38.44 -9.50 -3.10
C LEU A 352 -39.15 -8.52 -4.06
N ARG A 353 -38.78 -7.24 -4.02
CA ARG A 353 -39.32 -6.23 -4.94
C ARG A 353 -38.95 -6.53 -6.39
N ARG A 354 -37.68 -6.88 -6.66
CA ARG A 354 -37.19 -7.18 -8.01
C ARG A 354 -37.76 -8.47 -8.61
N LEU A 355 -38.08 -9.45 -7.75
CA LEU A 355 -38.75 -10.70 -8.15
C LEU A 355 -40.29 -10.58 -8.20
N ASP A 356 -40.86 -9.40 -7.93
CA ASP A 356 -42.32 -9.21 -7.89
C ASP A 356 -43.00 -10.10 -6.82
N LEU A 357 -42.31 -10.29 -5.69
CA LEU A 357 -42.74 -11.09 -4.53
C LEU A 357 -43.06 -10.23 -3.29
N ALA A 358 -42.89 -8.91 -3.39
CA ALA A 358 -43.20 -7.98 -2.31
C ALA A 358 -44.72 -7.80 -2.15
N LYS A 359 -45.23 -7.98 -0.93
CA LYS A 359 -46.58 -7.48 -0.59
C LYS A 359 -46.48 -5.97 -0.36
N ALA A 360 -47.46 -5.21 -0.82
CA ALA A 360 -47.52 -3.76 -0.63
C ALA A 360 -47.48 -3.42 0.87
N ILE A 361 -46.36 -2.88 1.35
CA ILE A 361 -46.20 -2.37 2.72
C ILE A 361 -45.48 -1.02 2.65
N GLU A 362 -46.11 -0.03 3.29
CA GLU A 362 -45.63 1.34 3.45
C GLU A 362 -44.38 1.41 4.33
N LYS A 363 -43.39 2.20 3.88
CA LYS A 363 -42.16 2.48 4.63
C LYS A 363 -42.46 3.32 5.88
N THR A 364 -42.10 2.83 7.06
CA THR A 364 -42.00 3.66 8.27
C THR A 364 -40.58 3.61 8.84
N GLY A 365 -40.11 4.80 9.26
CA GLY A 365 -39.08 4.97 10.30
C GLY A 365 -37.63 5.06 9.85
N LYS A 366 -37.06 6.27 9.89
CA LYS A 366 -35.61 6.48 10.07
C LYS A 366 -35.24 6.19 11.53
N PRO A 367 -34.06 5.61 11.82
CA PRO A 367 -33.53 5.61 13.18
C PRO A 367 -33.00 6.99 13.57
N GLU A 368 -33.28 7.41 14.80
CA GLU A 368 -32.74 8.61 15.45
C GLU A 368 -31.31 8.38 15.97
N ASP A 369 -30.53 9.46 15.96
CA ASP A 369 -29.13 9.55 16.38
C ASP A 369 -29.03 9.99 17.86
N PRO A 370 -28.43 9.20 18.76
CA PRO A 370 -28.34 9.57 20.17
C PRO A 370 -26.88 9.76 20.61
N HIS A 371 -26.27 10.92 20.37
CA HIS A 371 -24.99 11.23 21.01
C HIS A 371 -24.91 12.63 21.62
N ALA A 372 -25.13 12.67 22.93
CA ALA A 372 -24.58 13.69 23.82
C ALA A 372 -23.99 12.99 25.06
N SER A 373 -22.69 13.13 25.31
CA SER A 373 -22.11 12.81 26.62
C SER A 373 -20.67 13.31 26.79
N SER A 374 -20.48 13.95 27.95
CA SER A 374 -19.31 14.04 28.85
C SER A 374 -17.86 14.12 28.33
N GLY A 375 -17.05 14.97 28.97
CA GLY A 375 -15.67 15.27 28.59
C GLY A 375 -14.61 14.17 28.75
N LYS A 376 -14.95 12.89 28.97
CA LYS A 376 -14.00 11.76 29.13
C LYS A 376 -14.17 10.74 27.99
N THR A 377 -13.07 10.15 27.52
CA THR A 377 -13.07 9.07 26.50
C THR A 377 -13.46 7.72 27.12
N SER A 378 -13.87 6.78 26.28
CA SER A 378 -14.22 5.40 26.60
C SER A 378 -13.04 4.46 26.36
N PRO A 379 -12.89 3.37 27.14
CA PRO A 379 -11.92 2.32 26.85
C PRO A 379 -12.21 1.47 25.59
N GLU A 380 -13.41 1.55 25.03
CA GLU A 380 -13.80 0.88 23.79
C GLU A 380 -13.49 1.79 22.59
N ILE A 381 -13.06 1.23 21.46
CA ILE A 381 -12.73 2.02 20.27
C ILE A 381 -14.02 2.55 19.63
N ASP A 382 -14.20 3.86 19.66
CA ASP A 382 -15.44 4.53 19.24
C ASP A 382 -15.20 5.76 18.38
N GLU A 383 -16.12 6.03 17.43
CA GLU A 383 -15.98 7.16 16.52
C GLU A 383 -16.08 8.53 17.20
N THR A 384 -16.77 8.62 18.35
CA THR A 384 -16.92 9.87 19.11
C THR A 384 -15.59 10.29 19.76
N ASP A 385 -14.81 9.33 20.25
CA ASP A 385 -13.49 9.58 20.83
C ASP A 385 -12.44 9.90 19.77
N VAL A 386 -12.48 9.19 18.63
CA VAL A 386 -11.69 9.55 17.44
C VAL A 386 -11.97 11.00 17.04
N ARG A 387 -13.25 11.39 16.96
CA ARG A 387 -13.65 12.76 16.59
C ARG A 387 -13.08 13.79 17.54
N LYS A 388 -13.19 13.54 18.85
CA LYS A 388 -12.68 14.43 19.89
C LYS A 388 -11.16 14.63 19.80
N HIS A 389 -10.41 13.55 19.60
CA HIS A 389 -8.96 13.62 19.41
C HIS A 389 -8.59 14.43 18.15
N LEU A 390 -9.26 14.14 17.04
CA LEU A 390 -8.98 14.74 15.75
C LEU A 390 -9.29 16.24 15.73
N GLU A 391 -10.48 16.65 16.21
CA GLU A 391 -10.90 18.05 16.25
C GLU A 391 -9.98 18.89 17.13
N TYR A 392 -9.52 18.35 18.27
CA TYR A 392 -8.57 19.03 19.12
C TYR A 392 -7.22 19.26 18.42
N LEU A 393 -6.69 18.22 17.77
CA LEU A 393 -5.44 18.29 17.01
C LEU A 393 -5.53 19.25 15.82
N CYS A 394 -6.70 19.38 15.20
CA CYS A 394 -6.95 20.29 14.08
C CYS A 394 -7.27 21.73 14.48
N SER A 395 -7.44 22.01 15.77
CA SER A 395 -7.82 23.34 16.25
C SER A 395 -6.77 24.42 15.96
N ASP A 396 -7.20 25.67 15.85
CA ASP A 396 -6.32 26.83 15.66
C ASP A 396 -5.19 26.93 16.70
N LYS A 397 -5.44 26.41 17.91
CA LYS A 397 -4.44 26.36 19.00
C LYS A 397 -3.19 25.57 18.62
N MET A 398 -3.30 24.64 17.67
CA MET A 398 -2.24 23.76 17.21
C MET A 398 -1.43 24.35 16.05
N GLU A 399 -1.82 25.50 15.48
CA GLU A 399 -1.03 26.27 14.51
C GLU A 399 -0.50 25.42 13.32
N GLY A 400 -1.25 24.39 12.93
CA GLY A 400 -0.89 23.41 11.88
C GLY A 400 0.33 22.53 12.19
N ARG A 401 0.76 22.44 13.46
CA ARG A 401 1.70 21.44 14.00
C ARG A 401 3.04 21.29 13.25
N MET A 402 3.59 22.36 12.67
CA MET A 402 4.92 22.33 12.04
C MET A 402 5.98 21.81 13.01
N THR A 403 6.87 20.91 12.57
CA THR A 403 7.94 20.36 13.41
C THR A 403 8.71 21.45 14.16
N GLY A 404 8.83 21.30 15.49
CA GLY A 404 9.49 22.25 16.38
C GLY A 404 8.70 23.53 16.71
N SER A 405 7.54 23.77 16.10
CA SER A 405 6.68 24.93 16.39
C SER A 405 5.99 24.83 17.77
N PRO A 406 5.51 25.95 18.34
CA PRO A 406 4.68 25.93 19.54
C PRO A 406 3.44 25.02 19.40
N GLY A 407 2.81 25.03 18.22
CA GLY A 407 1.71 24.15 17.86
C GLY A 407 2.05 22.66 17.98
N ASN A 408 3.19 22.23 17.43
CA ASN A 408 3.66 20.85 17.54
C ASN A 408 4.02 20.47 18.98
N GLN A 409 4.55 21.40 19.78
CA GLN A 409 4.83 21.17 21.20
C GLN A 409 3.54 20.97 22.01
N LYS A 410 2.48 21.75 21.75
CA LYS A 410 1.15 21.58 22.35
C LYS A 410 0.54 20.23 21.97
N ALA A 411 0.62 19.85 20.70
CA ALA A 411 0.14 18.55 20.23
C ALA A 411 0.91 17.39 20.89
N SER A 412 2.23 17.50 21.03
CA SER A 412 3.06 16.50 21.73
C SER A 412 2.69 16.39 23.20
N ALA A 413 2.43 17.52 23.87
CA ALA A 413 1.98 17.54 25.26
C ALA A 413 0.59 16.92 25.42
N TYR A 414 -0.30 17.11 24.46
CA TYR A 414 -1.61 16.46 24.44
C TYR A 414 -1.50 14.94 24.36
N VAL A 415 -0.73 14.42 23.40
CA VAL A 415 -0.49 12.97 23.28
C VAL A 415 0.13 12.39 24.55
N ALA A 416 1.12 13.07 25.14
CA ALA A 416 1.73 12.66 26.41
C ALA A 416 0.73 12.66 27.58
N ALA A 417 -0.19 13.64 27.62
CA ALA A 417 -1.25 13.70 28.61
C ALA A 417 -2.24 12.54 28.46
N SER A 418 -2.63 12.20 27.22
CA SER A 418 -3.46 11.03 26.91
C SER A 418 -2.79 9.72 27.34
N PHE A 419 -1.52 9.52 26.97
CA PHE A 419 -0.76 8.33 27.42
C PHE A 419 -0.73 8.22 28.95
N LYS A 420 -0.54 9.34 29.64
CA LYS A 420 -0.56 9.38 31.11
C LYS A 420 -1.95 9.03 31.66
N SER A 421 -3.05 9.53 31.08
CA SER A 421 -4.41 9.21 31.54
C SER A 421 -4.78 7.74 31.31
N PHE A 422 -4.27 7.12 30.25
CA PHE A 422 -4.48 5.69 29.99
C PHE A 422 -3.72 4.80 30.99
N GLY A 423 -2.69 5.35 31.66
CA GLY A 423 -1.85 4.65 32.63
C GLY A 423 -0.60 4.00 32.01
N MET A 424 -0.15 4.52 30.87
CA MET A 424 1.07 4.05 30.21
C MET A 424 2.33 4.50 30.96
N GLU A 425 3.47 3.86 30.67
CA GLU A 425 4.77 4.30 31.19
C GLU A 425 5.46 5.26 30.21
N PRO A 426 6.14 6.32 30.70
CA PRO A 426 6.89 7.22 29.85
C PRO A 426 8.08 6.53 29.19
N TYR A 427 8.48 7.01 28.01
CA TYR A 427 9.63 6.52 27.25
C TYR A 427 10.90 6.33 28.10
N SER A 428 11.19 7.31 28.93
CA SER A 428 12.33 7.29 29.86
C SER A 428 11.91 7.84 31.22
N LYS A 429 12.43 7.24 32.30
CA LYS A 429 12.26 7.77 33.66
C LYS A 429 12.84 9.19 33.81
N TRP A 430 13.89 9.51 33.05
CA TRP A 430 14.63 10.78 33.14
C TRP A 430 14.22 11.80 32.09
N LYS A 431 13.95 11.34 30.85
CA LYS A 431 13.55 12.22 29.74
C LYS A 431 12.02 12.35 29.59
N GLY A 432 11.25 11.64 30.43
CA GLY A 432 9.80 11.61 30.36
C GLY A 432 9.30 10.97 29.06
N TRP A 433 8.28 11.60 28.46
CA TRP A 433 7.59 11.15 27.24
C TRP A 433 8.32 11.53 25.95
N PHE A 434 9.26 12.47 26.01
CA PHE A 434 9.80 13.11 24.83
C PHE A 434 11.20 12.59 24.49
N GLN A 435 11.39 12.24 23.21
CA GLN A 435 12.71 12.01 22.63
C GLN A 435 13.03 13.16 21.67
N GLU A 436 13.89 14.07 22.11
CA GLU A 436 14.26 15.26 21.33
C GLU A 436 15.38 14.96 20.32
N PHE A 437 15.32 15.63 19.17
CA PHE A 437 16.36 15.56 18.14
C PHE A 437 16.54 16.91 17.44
N PRO A 438 17.78 17.28 17.08
CA PRO A 438 18.04 18.52 16.34
C PRO A 438 17.65 18.36 14.87
N PHE A 439 17.16 19.43 14.25
CA PHE A 439 16.94 19.50 12.80
C PHE A 439 17.32 20.87 12.25
N PHE A 440 17.46 20.98 10.92
CA PHE A 440 17.66 22.27 10.26
C PHE A 440 16.33 23.01 10.12
N ASN A 441 16.20 24.16 10.79
CA ASN A 441 14.95 24.93 10.80
C ASN A 441 14.91 25.96 9.67
N ALA A 442 15.94 26.81 9.58
CA ALA A 442 16.00 27.86 8.58
C ALA A 442 17.44 28.36 8.36
N ALA A 443 17.68 28.95 7.19
CA ALA A 443 18.81 29.84 6.97
C ALA A 443 18.31 31.30 6.93
N ARG A 444 19.09 32.23 7.46
CA ARG A 444 18.84 33.68 7.39
C ARG A 444 20.12 34.41 7.00
N LEU A 445 19.95 35.47 6.22
CA LEU A 445 21.05 36.38 5.92
C LEU A 445 21.34 37.26 7.12
N SER A 446 22.60 37.32 7.52
CA SER A 446 23.06 38.25 8.54
C SER A 446 23.13 39.68 7.97
N PRO A 447 22.89 40.72 8.78
CA PRO A 447 23.20 42.11 8.42
C PRO A 447 24.67 42.34 8.05
N LEU A 448 25.57 41.42 8.42
CA LEU A 448 26.99 41.45 8.05
C LEU A 448 27.25 41.12 6.58
N CYS A 449 26.26 40.61 5.83
CA CYS A 449 26.40 40.40 4.40
C CYS A 449 26.70 41.72 3.68
N LYS A 450 27.85 41.81 3.03
CA LYS A 450 28.35 43.05 2.40
C LYS A 450 28.95 42.73 1.04
N LEU A 451 28.68 43.57 0.05
CA LEU A 451 29.35 43.53 -1.25
C LEU A 451 29.71 44.95 -1.65
N GLU A 452 30.98 45.19 -1.89
CA GLU A 452 31.50 46.45 -2.41
C GLU A 452 32.09 46.21 -3.79
N PHE A 453 31.82 47.11 -4.72
CA PHE A 453 32.42 47.11 -6.05
C PHE A 453 33.35 48.31 -6.20
N SER A 454 34.53 48.06 -6.77
CA SER A 454 35.52 49.08 -7.11
C SER A 454 36.06 48.84 -8.51
N SER A 455 36.09 49.91 -9.32
CA SER A 455 36.76 49.89 -10.62
C SER A 455 38.22 50.35 -10.47
N GLU A 456 39.10 49.83 -11.32
CA GLU A 456 40.52 50.17 -11.32
C GLU A 456 40.81 51.66 -11.65
N THR A 457 39.79 52.44 -12.03
CA THR A 457 39.88 53.88 -12.35
C THR A 457 39.78 54.82 -11.14
N GLY A 458 39.58 54.29 -9.91
CA GLY A 458 39.69 55.08 -8.67
C GLY A 458 38.48 55.95 -8.30
N GLU A 459 37.38 55.94 -9.06
CA GLU A 459 36.15 56.64 -8.69
C GLU A 459 35.20 55.73 -7.88
N GLY A 460 35.39 55.72 -6.56
CA GLY A 460 34.38 55.28 -5.57
C GLY A 460 34.26 53.77 -5.31
N ASN A 461 34.16 53.40 -4.03
CA ASN A 461 33.70 52.08 -3.59
C ASN A 461 32.16 52.09 -3.53
N ASP A 462 31.49 51.53 -4.52
CA ASP A 462 30.02 51.38 -4.51
C ASP A 462 29.62 50.27 -3.53
N LEU A 463 29.00 50.63 -2.40
CA LEU A 463 28.35 49.66 -1.52
C LEU A 463 27.02 49.21 -2.14
N LEU A 464 26.90 47.91 -2.43
CA LEU A 464 25.75 47.35 -3.15
C LEU A 464 24.68 46.84 -2.18
N ALA A 465 23.42 47.18 -2.46
CA ALA A 465 22.30 46.87 -1.58
C ALA A 465 21.90 45.39 -1.68
N LEU A 466 21.93 44.69 -0.54
CA LEU A 466 21.51 43.31 -0.42
C LEU A 466 20.02 43.15 -0.82
N LYS A 467 19.70 42.08 -1.56
CA LYS A 467 18.38 41.77 -2.16
C LYS A 467 17.90 42.76 -3.23
N LYS A 468 18.68 43.80 -3.55
CA LYS A 468 18.39 44.75 -4.64
C LYS A 468 19.40 44.64 -5.77
N ASP A 469 20.69 44.68 -5.44
CA ASP A 469 21.79 44.62 -6.41
C ASP A 469 22.44 43.23 -6.44
N TRP A 470 22.38 42.50 -5.33
CA TRP A 470 22.93 41.16 -5.20
C TRP A 470 22.26 40.35 -4.07
N VAL A 471 22.41 39.03 -4.11
CA VAL A 471 21.99 38.10 -3.05
C VAL A 471 22.91 36.88 -3.02
N PRO A 472 23.35 36.39 -1.85
CA PRO A 472 24.06 35.11 -1.77
C PRO A 472 23.09 33.94 -1.98
N MET A 473 23.60 32.84 -2.52
CA MET A 473 22.83 31.60 -2.64
C MET A 473 22.62 30.96 -1.27
N SER A 474 21.48 30.31 -1.01
CA SER A 474 21.20 29.65 0.29
C SER A 474 22.21 28.57 0.69
N PHE A 475 22.82 27.93 -0.31
CA PHE A 475 23.88 26.93 -0.14
C PHE A 475 25.30 27.52 -0.11
N SER A 476 25.47 28.83 -0.29
CA SER A 476 26.79 29.46 -0.32
C SER A 476 27.58 29.19 0.96
N ASP A 477 28.90 29.05 0.80
CA ASP A 477 29.82 29.14 1.93
C ASP A 477 29.78 30.55 2.55
N SER A 478 30.06 30.65 3.85
CA SER A 478 30.18 31.92 4.57
C SER A 478 31.66 32.29 4.74
N GLY A 479 31.96 33.59 4.69
CA GLY A 479 33.33 34.10 4.82
C GLY A 479 33.55 35.39 4.05
N ASN A 480 34.79 35.86 4.10
CA ASN A 480 35.24 37.07 3.41
C ASN A 480 36.08 36.69 2.19
N SER A 481 35.85 37.36 1.07
CA SER A 481 36.62 37.21 -0.15
C SER A 481 36.86 38.55 -0.82
N THR A 482 38.09 38.79 -1.25
CA THR A 482 38.42 39.83 -2.23
C THR A 482 38.49 39.17 -3.60
N ILE A 483 37.66 39.62 -4.51
CA ILE A 483 37.47 39.08 -5.86
C ILE A 483 38.15 40.03 -6.84
N SER A 484 39.38 39.74 -7.25
CA SER A 484 40.14 40.52 -8.22
C SER A 484 40.24 39.88 -9.60
N GLU A 485 39.96 38.58 -9.69
CA GLU A 485 40.04 37.80 -10.93
C GLU A 485 38.71 37.11 -11.22
N ILE A 486 37.94 37.70 -12.14
CA ILE A 486 36.67 37.17 -12.62
C ILE A 486 36.86 36.63 -14.03
N VAL A 487 36.25 35.48 -14.35
CA VAL A 487 36.18 34.92 -15.69
C VAL A 487 34.73 34.67 -16.07
N PHE A 488 34.35 35.01 -17.30
CA PHE A 488 33.01 34.73 -17.81
C PHE A 488 32.98 33.37 -18.50
N GLY A 489 32.17 32.45 -17.96
CA GLY A 489 32.04 31.06 -18.42
C GLY A 489 30.70 30.76 -19.06
N GLY A 490 30.10 31.71 -19.80
CA GLY A 490 28.84 31.49 -20.53
C GLY A 490 27.71 30.99 -19.63
N TYR A 491 27.09 29.87 -19.98
CA TYR A 491 26.04 29.23 -19.15
C TYR A 491 26.59 28.34 -18.04
N GLY A 492 27.91 28.17 -17.88
CA GLY A 492 28.49 27.32 -16.83
C GLY A 492 28.09 25.85 -16.92
N ILE A 493 27.77 25.39 -18.13
CA ILE A 493 27.36 24.00 -18.40
C ILE A 493 28.59 23.22 -18.85
N ARG A 494 28.73 22.02 -18.31
CA ARG A 494 29.68 21.02 -18.78
C ARG A 494 28.96 19.69 -18.98
N SER A 495 28.88 19.23 -20.22
CA SER A 495 28.25 17.98 -20.60
C SER A 495 29.01 17.33 -21.75
N LYS A 496 29.37 16.06 -21.60
CA LYS A 496 30.04 15.26 -22.63
C LYS A 496 29.12 15.02 -23.83
N LYS A 497 29.72 14.68 -24.98
CA LYS A 497 29.00 14.20 -26.16
C LYS A 497 28.09 13.02 -25.82
N SER A 498 26.88 13.05 -26.34
CA SER A 498 25.87 11.99 -26.25
C SER A 498 25.52 11.47 -27.64
N GLU A 499 24.69 10.43 -27.71
CA GLU A 499 24.20 9.87 -28.98
C GLU A 499 23.37 10.88 -29.79
N GLU A 500 22.62 11.76 -29.10
CA GLU A 500 21.73 12.74 -29.75
C GLU A 500 22.31 14.17 -29.82
N TRP A 501 23.30 14.51 -29.00
CA TRP A 501 23.80 15.89 -28.85
C TRP A 501 25.30 15.94 -28.68
N ASP A 502 25.96 16.88 -29.36
CA ASP A 502 27.38 17.15 -29.20
C ASP A 502 27.74 17.67 -27.79
N GLU A 503 29.03 17.60 -27.47
CA GLU A 503 29.58 18.13 -26.23
C GLU A 503 29.29 19.63 -26.08
N TYR A 504 29.00 20.05 -24.85
CA TYR A 504 28.84 21.45 -24.50
C TYR A 504 29.61 21.72 -23.20
N ASP A 505 30.75 22.38 -23.32
CA ASP A 505 31.62 22.70 -22.19
C ASP A 505 31.99 24.18 -22.20
N SER A 506 31.34 24.95 -21.32
CA SER A 506 31.53 26.39 -21.18
C SER A 506 32.92 26.78 -20.64
N TYR A 507 33.72 25.79 -20.22
CA TYR A 507 35.05 25.96 -19.63
C TYR A 507 36.18 25.60 -20.60
N THR A 508 35.86 25.24 -21.85
CA THR A 508 36.85 24.91 -22.88
C THR A 508 37.83 26.08 -23.07
N HIS A 509 39.12 25.83 -22.92
CA HIS A 509 40.22 26.82 -22.91
C HIS A 509 40.05 28.01 -21.94
N LEU A 510 39.23 27.86 -20.89
CA LEU A 510 39.06 28.88 -19.85
C LEU A 510 39.73 28.44 -18.55
N ASP A 511 40.76 29.17 -18.12
CA ASP A 511 41.40 28.93 -16.83
C ASP A 511 40.60 29.54 -15.68
N VAL A 512 39.96 28.68 -14.89
CA VAL A 512 39.09 29.03 -13.76
C VAL A 512 39.70 28.75 -12.39
N LYS A 513 40.87 28.11 -12.34
CA LYS A 513 41.50 27.70 -11.08
C LYS A 513 41.84 28.94 -10.25
N ASP A 514 41.48 28.91 -8.98
CA ASP A 514 41.70 29.99 -8.00
C ASP A 514 41.00 31.33 -8.31
N LYS A 515 40.07 31.35 -9.28
CA LYS A 515 39.35 32.55 -9.74
C LYS A 515 37.85 32.47 -9.45
N TRP A 516 37.14 33.58 -9.68
CA TRP A 516 35.67 33.63 -9.62
C TRP A 516 35.05 33.49 -11.00
N VAL A 517 34.06 32.59 -11.15
CA VAL A 517 33.42 32.36 -12.45
C VAL A 517 32.05 33.06 -12.49
N MET A 518 31.85 33.95 -13.46
CA MET A 518 30.54 34.53 -13.76
C MET A 518 29.83 33.71 -14.85
N VAL A 519 28.58 33.31 -14.58
CA VAL A 519 27.76 32.49 -15.49
C VAL A 519 26.32 32.97 -15.57
N LEU A 520 25.68 32.71 -16.71
CA LEU A 520 24.25 32.92 -16.90
C LEU A 520 23.43 31.84 -16.21
N ARG A 521 22.35 32.22 -15.55
CA ARG A 521 21.34 31.27 -15.04
C ARG A 521 20.55 30.66 -16.21
N LYS A 522 20.01 29.45 -16.01
CA LYS A 522 19.26 28.62 -16.99
C LYS A 522 20.11 28.03 -18.14
N LEU A 523 19.46 27.47 -19.15
CA LEU A 523 20.05 26.91 -20.37
C LEU A 523 19.97 27.92 -21.52
N PRO A 524 20.70 27.73 -22.63
CA PRO A 524 20.53 28.54 -23.83
C PRO A 524 19.10 28.53 -24.38
N ASP A 525 18.61 29.70 -24.75
CA ASP A 525 17.21 29.87 -25.18
C ASP A 525 16.94 29.31 -26.57
N GLY A 526 17.93 29.36 -27.46
CA GLY A 526 17.88 28.79 -28.82
C GLY A 526 17.91 27.26 -28.85
N TRP A 527 18.10 26.58 -27.71
CA TRP A 527 17.93 25.13 -27.65
C TRP A 527 16.45 24.74 -27.78
N SER A 528 16.19 23.64 -28.50
CA SER A 528 14.86 23.03 -28.56
C SER A 528 14.40 22.53 -27.19
N ASP A 529 13.08 22.42 -26.98
CA ASP A 529 12.51 21.95 -25.71
C ASP A 529 13.02 20.54 -25.36
N LYS A 530 13.14 19.63 -26.34
CA LYS A 530 13.73 18.30 -26.15
C LYS A 530 15.16 18.38 -25.60
N ARG A 531 15.97 19.31 -26.11
CA ARG A 531 17.36 19.51 -25.64
C ARG A 531 17.38 20.15 -24.25
N LYS A 532 16.51 21.12 -23.98
CA LYS A 532 16.38 21.76 -22.66
C LYS A 532 15.95 20.76 -21.59
N ASP A 533 14.99 19.89 -21.89
CA ASP A 533 14.55 18.81 -21.00
C ASP A 533 15.69 17.83 -20.71
N PHE A 534 16.44 17.45 -21.75
CA PHE A 534 17.59 16.54 -21.61
C PHE A 534 18.68 17.13 -20.69
N PHE A 535 18.99 18.42 -20.85
CA PHE A 535 20.04 19.09 -20.07
C PHE A 535 19.54 19.86 -18.84
N TYR A 536 18.26 19.70 -18.47
CA TYR A 536 17.63 20.47 -17.38
C TYR A 536 18.42 20.42 -16.07
N HIS A 537 18.97 19.25 -15.72
CA HIS A 537 19.77 19.07 -14.50
C HIS A 537 21.07 19.89 -14.48
N HIS A 538 21.67 20.14 -15.66
CA HIS A 538 22.86 21.00 -15.81
C HIS A 538 22.55 22.49 -15.62
N SER A 539 21.27 22.87 -15.64
CA SER A 539 20.84 24.27 -15.49
C SER A 539 20.75 24.75 -14.05
N THR A 540 20.74 23.82 -13.07
CA THR A 540 20.51 24.15 -11.66
C THR A 540 21.70 24.90 -11.06
N PHE A 541 21.43 25.84 -10.14
CA PHE A 541 22.48 26.64 -9.50
C PHE A 541 23.52 25.78 -8.78
N ARG A 542 23.08 24.77 -8.01
CA ARG A 542 23.97 23.85 -7.30
C ARG A 542 24.86 23.08 -8.27
N LYS A 543 24.32 22.58 -9.39
CA LYS A 543 25.11 21.86 -10.38
C LYS A 543 26.20 22.74 -10.99
N LYS A 544 25.88 23.96 -11.42
CA LYS A 544 26.87 24.90 -11.97
C LYS A 544 27.94 25.29 -10.94
N ALA A 545 27.54 25.53 -9.69
CA ALA A 545 28.46 25.79 -8.59
C ALA A 545 29.39 24.60 -8.33
N SER A 546 28.88 23.37 -8.38
CA SER A 546 29.69 22.15 -8.19
C SER A 546 30.72 21.99 -9.31
N VAL A 547 30.33 22.22 -10.57
CA VAL A 547 31.26 22.16 -11.71
C VAL A 547 32.37 23.19 -11.58
N ALA A 548 32.04 24.45 -11.22
CA ALA A 548 33.05 25.48 -11.00
C ALA A 548 34.00 25.13 -9.85
N ARG A 549 33.47 24.66 -8.71
CA ARG A 549 34.26 24.20 -7.56
C ARG A 549 35.22 23.07 -7.95
N ASP A 550 34.72 22.06 -8.66
CA ASP A 550 35.50 20.88 -9.04
C ASP A 550 36.63 21.22 -10.04
N LEU A 551 36.45 22.30 -10.81
CA LEU A 551 37.50 22.88 -11.66
C LEU A 551 38.47 23.81 -10.91
N GLY A 552 38.28 23.99 -9.60
CA GLY A 552 39.17 24.77 -8.74
C GLY A 552 38.80 26.25 -8.58
N ALA A 553 37.60 26.67 -8.97
CA ALA A 553 37.16 28.06 -8.76
C ALA A 553 36.96 28.38 -7.27
N LYS A 554 37.34 29.59 -6.85
CA LYS A 554 37.12 30.10 -5.47
C LYS A 554 35.69 30.53 -5.21
N GLY A 555 34.96 30.92 -6.26
CA GLY A 555 33.58 31.35 -6.15
C GLY A 555 32.87 31.42 -7.49
N ILE A 556 31.54 31.57 -7.44
CA ILE A 556 30.68 31.66 -8.62
C ILE A 556 29.69 32.82 -8.49
N ILE A 557 29.49 33.53 -9.60
CA ILE A 557 28.57 34.66 -9.75
C ILE A 557 27.51 34.29 -10.79
N PHE A 558 26.24 34.27 -10.38
CA PHE A 558 25.11 34.04 -11.27
C PHE A 558 24.53 35.38 -11.76
N VAL A 559 24.15 35.44 -13.04
CA VAL A 559 23.47 36.60 -13.63
C VAL A 559 22.29 36.14 -14.48
N THR A 560 21.21 36.94 -14.50
CA THR A 560 20.07 36.72 -15.39
C THR A 560 20.41 37.14 -16.83
N GLY A 561 20.16 36.26 -17.81
CA GLY A 561 20.26 36.58 -19.23
C GLY A 561 19.12 37.50 -19.71
N PHE A 562 19.14 37.89 -20.98
CA PHE A 562 18.12 38.80 -21.54
C PHE A 562 16.88 38.12 -22.15
N ALA A 563 16.86 36.78 -22.20
CA ALA A 563 15.63 36.05 -22.55
C ALA A 563 14.57 36.12 -21.46
N GLU A 564 14.98 36.39 -20.22
CA GLU A 564 14.05 36.77 -19.17
C GLU A 564 13.74 38.27 -19.28
N PRO A 565 12.45 38.66 -19.34
CA PRO A 565 12.09 40.06 -19.39
C PRO A 565 12.53 40.80 -18.12
N GLU A 566 12.42 40.14 -16.95
CA GLU A 566 12.67 40.75 -15.65
C GLU A 566 14.07 40.42 -15.10
N ASP A 567 14.74 41.41 -14.49
CA ASP A 567 16.02 41.23 -13.80
C ASP A 567 15.83 40.83 -12.33
N LYS A 568 15.07 39.74 -12.09
CA LYS A 568 14.76 39.32 -10.72
C LYS A 568 15.90 38.50 -10.13
N LEU A 569 16.49 39.03 -9.05
CA LEU A 569 17.29 38.25 -8.12
C LEU A 569 16.43 37.10 -7.56
N ILE A 570 17.06 35.97 -7.28
CA ILE A 570 16.36 34.89 -6.58
C ILE A 570 15.99 35.34 -5.16
N GLU A 571 14.84 34.90 -4.68
CA GLU A 571 14.51 35.05 -3.27
C GLU A 571 15.42 34.10 -2.45
N PHE A 572 16.00 34.61 -1.38
CA PHE A 572 16.75 33.78 -0.44
C PHE A 572 15.77 32.84 0.27
N SER A 573 15.63 31.62 -0.24
CA SER A 573 14.74 30.60 0.31
C SER A 573 15.45 29.82 1.42
N SER A 574 14.81 29.75 2.59
CA SER A 574 15.25 28.96 3.75
C SER A 574 14.92 27.46 3.64
N GLY A 575 14.52 26.96 2.45
CA GLY A 575 13.94 25.63 2.27
C GLY A 575 14.89 24.44 2.51
N THR A 576 14.40 23.51 3.34
CA THR A 576 14.63 22.05 3.56
C THR A 576 16.00 21.38 3.35
N THR A 577 17.03 22.04 2.84
CA THR A 577 18.36 21.43 2.70
C THR A 577 19.38 22.18 3.55
N ASN A 578 19.95 21.47 4.54
CA ASN A 578 20.97 21.96 5.47
C ASN A 578 22.37 22.12 4.82
N GLU A 579 22.52 21.76 3.54
CA GLU A 579 23.83 21.50 2.95
C GLU A 579 24.47 22.75 2.34
N THR A 580 25.54 23.20 3.00
CA THR A 580 26.56 24.14 2.52
C THR A 580 27.38 23.55 1.38
N MET A 581 27.70 24.33 0.37
CA MET A 581 28.77 24.01 -0.57
C MET A 581 30.05 24.75 -0.16
N SER A 582 31.20 24.11 -0.33
CA SER A 582 32.54 24.65 -0.11
C SER A 582 32.97 25.65 -1.20
N ILE A 583 32.04 26.48 -1.67
CA ILE A 583 32.26 27.52 -2.67
C ILE A 583 31.32 28.70 -2.36
N GLN A 584 31.87 29.92 -2.34
CA GLN A 584 31.04 31.11 -2.21
C GLN A 584 30.27 31.36 -3.50
N SER A 585 28.97 31.56 -3.37
CA SER A 585 28.05 31.64 -4.50
C SER A 585 27.12 32.83 -4.32
N ILE A 586 27.13 33.77 -5.26
CA ILE A 586 26.26 34.94 -5.26
C ILE A 586 25.51 35.08 -6.57
N MET A 587 24.39 35.78 -6.55
CA MET A 587 23.70 36.26 -7.73
C MET A 587 23.70 37.78 -7.73
N ILE A 588 23.96 38.39 -8.90
CA ILE A 588 23.97 39.83 -9.09
C ILE A 588 22.99 40.24 -10.19
N THR A 589 22.61 41.51 -10.22
CA THR A 589 21.78 42.10 -11.28
C THR A 589 22.53 42.24 -12.61
N ARG A 590 21.77 42.38 -13.71
CA ARG A 590 22.30 42.72 -15.03
C ARG A 590 23.02 44.06 -15.04
N SER A 591 22.58 45.02 -14.23
CA SER A 591 23.23 46.34 -14.12
C SER A 591 24.64 46.23 -13.55
N LEU A 592 24.84 45.45 -12.48
CA LEU A 592 26.17 45.22 -11.92
C LEU A 592 27.05 44.39 -12.86
N ALA A 593 26.49 43.36 -13.50
CA ALA A 593 27.22 42.58 -14.51
C ALA A 593 27.66 43.46 -15.69
N ALA A 594 26.80 44.39 -16.15
CA ALA A 594 27.14 45.33 -17.22
C ALA A 594 28.29 46.27 -16.83
N LYS A 595 28.32 46.78 -15.58
CA LYS A 595 29.47 47.56 -15.07
C LYS A 595 30.78 46.77 -15.14
N ILE A 596 30.76 45.50 -14.71
CA ILE A 596 31.95 44.61 -14.75
C ILE A 596 32.41 44.36 -16.20
N PHE A 597 31.47 44.19 -17.14
CA PHE A 597 31.79 44.01 -18.57
C PHE A 597 32.33 45.29 -19.22
N GLN A 598 31.77 46.44 -18.86
CA GLN A 598 32.18 47.74 -19.42
C GLN A 598 33.61 48.12 -19.03
N ALA A 599 34.09 47.70 -17.85
CA ALA A 599 35.49 47.86 -17.43
C ALA A 599 36.50 47.21 -18.41
N GLN A 600 36.03 46.29 -19.25
CA GLN A 600 36.80 45.64 -20.32
C GLN A 600 36.37 46.08 -21.73
N GLN A 601 35.63 47.19 -21.86
CA GLN A 601 35.06 47.68 -23.12
C GLN A 601 34.18 46.63 -23.83
N ARG A 602 33.53 45.74 -23.06
CA ARG A 602 32.62 44.70 -23.56
C ARG A 602 31.18 45.06 -23.24
N ASP A 603 30.29 44.70 -24.15
CA ASP A 603 28.84 44.86 -23.97
C ASP A 603 28.22 43.55 -23.47
N PHE A 604 27.62 43.60 -22.28
CA PHE A 604 26.99 42.44 -21.65
C PHE A 604 25.77 41.95 -22.43
N LYS A 605 24.93 42.86 -22.95
CA LYS A 605 23.72 42.52 -23.71
C LYS A 605 24.05 41.84 -25.04
N LYS A 606 25.02 42.37 -25.79
CA LYS A 606 25.52 41.76 -27.04
C LYS A 606 26.15 40.39 -26.77
N THR A 607 26.85 40.22 -25.65
CA THR A 607 27.44 38.92 -25.28
C THR A 607 26.37 37.88 -24.97
N CYS A 608 25.35 38.24 -24.19
CA CYS A 608 24.19 37.37 -23.94
C CYS A 608 23.44 37.01 -25.22
N GLY A 609 23.25 37.96 -26.14
CA GLY A 609 22.58 37.71 -27.43
C GLY A 609 23.30 36.69 -28.32
N ARG A 610 24.63 36.66 -28.29
CA ARG A 610 25.41 35.61 -28.99
C ARG A 610 25.28 34.25 -28.33
N LEU A 611 25.23 34.21 -27.01
CA LEU A 611 25.06 32.97 -26.25
C LEU A 611 23.64 32.38 -26.37
N SER A 612 22.63 33.22 -26.58
CA SER A 612 21.24 32.76 -26.67
C SER A 612 20.95 31.88 -27.89
N THR A 613 21.80 31.85 -28.93
CA THR A 613 21.63 30.93 -30.07
C THR A 613 21.84 29.47 -29.67
N GLY A 614 22.56 29.22 -28.57
CA GLY A 614 22.89 27.87 -28.11
C GLY A 614 24.20 27.33 -28.65
N ASP A 615 24.91 28.11 -29.46
CA ASP A 615 26.27 27.79 -29.92
C ASP A 615 27.27 27.96 -28.78
N LEU A 616 28.33 27.16 -28.80
CA LEU A 616 29.41 27.29 -27.83
C LEU A 616 30.19 28.58 -28.10
N GLN A 617 30.31 29.43 -27.08
CA GLN A 617 31.12 30.65 -27.14
C GLN A 617 32.26 30.54 -26.15
N MET A 618 33.44 30.98 -26.56
CA MET A 618 34.63 30.96 -25.71
C MET A 618 34.46 31.89 -24.51
N GLY A 619 34.76 31.37 -23.33
CA GLY A 619 34.87 32.18 -22.13
C GLY A 619 36.04 33.17 -22.21
N PHE A 620 36.03 34.21 -21.37
CA PHE A 620 37.09 35.20 -21.33
C PHE A 620 37.25 35.84 -19.94
N PRO A 621 38.44 36.35 -19.60
CA PRO A 621 38.66 37.04 -18.34
C PRO A 621 38.00 38.42 -18.32
N LEU A 622 37.46 38.79 -17.16
CA LEU A 622 36.91 40.09 -16.81
C LEU A 622 37.86 40.73 -15.80
N LYS A 623 38.96 41.32 -16.30
CA LYS A 623 39.99 41.98 -15.47
C LYS A 623 39.51 43.36 -14.98
N LYS A 624 40.26 44.01 -14.09
CA LYS A 624 40.04 45.43 -13.69
C LYS A 624 38.77 45.73 -12.88
N SER A 625 38.20 44.73 -12.23
CA SER A 625 37.07 44.86 -11.31
C SER A 625 37.44 44.17 -10.01
N VAL A 626 37.32 44.88 -8.88
CA VAL A 626 37.54 44.30 -7.56
C VAL A 626 36.23 44.33 -6.79
N LEU A 627 35.77 43.16 -6.35
CA LEU A 627 34.63 43.04 -5.43
C LEU A 627 35.12 42.60 -4.05
N ASN A 628 34.75 43.32 -2.99
CA ASN A 628 34.94 42.84 -1.61
C ASN A 628 33.63 42.26 -1.11
N LEU A 629 33.60 40.95 -0.90
CA LEU A 629 32.43 40.17 -0.53
C LEU A 629 32.55 39.63 0.90
N THR A 630 31.54 39.87 1.71
CA THR A 630 31.28 39.18 2.98
C THR A 630 29.96 38.44 2.85
N VAL A 631 30.00 37.10 2.91
CA VAL A 631 28.80 36.26 3.01
C VAL A 631 28.69 35.75 4.43
N SER A 632 27.58 36.07 5.11
CA SER A 632 27.30 35.58 6.46
C SER A 632 25.88 35.03 6.52
N ILE A 633 25.76 33.70 6.47
CA ILE A 633 24.47 32.99 6.54
C ILE A 633 24.33 32.34 7.91
N PHE A 634 23.37 32.79 8.71
CA PHE A 634 23.01 32.17 9.98
C PHE A 634 22.09 30.98 9.73
N ARG A 635 22.47 29.79 10.21
CA ARG A 635 21.68 28.56 10.07
C ARG A 635 21.10 28.19 11.44
N GLU A 636 19.79 28.35 11.55
CA GLU A 636 19.02 28.05 12.76
C GLU A 636 18.79 26.55 12.87
N LYS A 637 19.26 25.96 13.98
CA LYS A 637 18.88 24.60 14.38
C LYS A 637 17.56 24.66 15.14
N GLY A 638 16.60 23.85 14.72
CA GLY A 638 15.36 23.58 15.45
C GLY A 638 15.49 22.34 16.33
N LEU A 639 14.51 22.15 17.21
CA LEU A 639 14.40 20.97 18.08
C LEU A 639 13.07 20.28 17.82
N GLY A 640 13.12 19.08 17.24
CA GLY A 640 11.96 18.19 17.06
C GLY A 640 11.82 17.25 18.26
N ARG A 641 10.61 16.72 18.48
CA ARG A 641 10.31 15.84 19.62
C ARG A 641 9.37 14.71 19.21
N ASN A 642 9.85 13.47 19.30
CA ASN A 642 8.96 12.31 19.28
C ASN A 642 8.26 12.19 20.64
N THR A 643 6.97 11.84 20.65
CA THR A 643 6.23 11.52 21.87
C THR A 643 6.01 10.02 21.96
N LEU A 644 6.59 9.39 22.97
CA LEU A 644 6.78 7.95 23.06
C LEU A 644 6.26 7.40 24.40
N GLY A 645 5.49 6.32 24.37
CA GLY A 645 4.88 5.69 25.55
C GLY A 645 4.91 4.15 25.51
N TRP A 646 5.12 3.52 26.66
CA TRP A 646 5.21 2.07 26.80
C TRP A 646 3.94 1.46 27.38
N ILE A 647 3.48 0.38 26.73
CA ILE A 647 2.58 -0.62 27.31
C ILE A 647 3.44 -1.84 27.65
N ARG A 648 3.79 -1.99 28.93
CA ARG A 648 4.60 -3.12 29.40
C ARG A 648 3.81 -4.42 29.38
N ALA A 649 4.39 -5.48 28.83
CA ALA A 649 3.87 -6.83 28.87
C ALA A 649 3.75 -7.35 30.32
N ASN A 650 4.83 -7.21 31.09
CA ASN A 650 4.91 -7.64 32.48
C ASN A 650 5.27 -6.46 33.39
N ALA A 651 4.53 -6.27 34.48
CA ALA A 651 4.85 -5.23 35.45
C ALA A 651 6.26 -5.44 36.03
N GLY A 652 7.10 -4.40 36.00
CA GLY A 652 8.46 -4.43 36.58
C GLY A 652 9.55 -5.11 35.74
N LYS A 653 9.23 -5.82 34.66
CA LYS A 653 10.22 -6.48 33.79
C LYS A 653 10.10 -6.01 32.34
N ARG A 654 11.14 -5.33 31.84
CA ARG A 654 11.21 -4.90 30.44
C ARG A 654 11.43 -6.09 29.53
N SER A 655 10.67 -6.16 28.43
CA SER A 655 10.96 -7.14 27.38
C SER A 655 12.17 -6.70 26.56
N GLU A 656 13.00 -7.66 26.15
CA GLU A 656 14.11 -7.42 25.21
C GLU A 656 13.61 -7.15 23.78
N ARG A 657 12.36 -7.53 23.49
CA ARG A 657 11.74 -7.48 22.17
C ARG A 657 10.44 -6.69 22.23
N ILE A 658 10.21 -5.86 21.22
CA ILE A 658 9.13 -4.88 21.21
C ILE A 658 8.36 -4.88 19.89
N ILE A 659 7.08 -4.54 19.98
CA ILE A 659 6.24 -4.12 18.85
C ILE A 659 6.22 -2.59 18.86
N VAL A 660 6.35 -1.96 17.70
CA VAL A 660 6.22 -0.50 17.59
C VAL A 660 4.99 -0.18 16.75
N ILE A 661 4.12 0.69 17.25
CA ILE A 661 2.96 1.24 16.55
C ILE A 661 3.15 2.74 16.50
N GLY A 662 3.06 3.36 15.32
CA GLY A 662 3.27 4.79 15.21
C GLY A 662 2.51 5.48 14.10
N ALA A 663 2.45 6.80 14.24
CA ALA A 663 1.89 7.76 13.30
C ALA A 663 2.68 9.06 13.45
N HIS A 664 2.89 9.81 12.38
CA HIS A 664 3.48 11.16 12.52
C HIS A 664 2.45 12.14 13.08
N LEU A 665 2.96 13.13 13.83
CA LEU A 665 2.18 14.15 14.54
C LEU A 665 2.38 15.55 13.95
N ASP A 666 3.52 15.78 13.29
CA ASP A 666 3.82 17.05 12.65
C ASP A 666 3.16 17.19 11.30
N HIS A 667 2.73 18.41 10.96
CA HIS A 667 2.23 18.76 9.63
C HIS A 667 2.97 20.01 9.13
N ILE A 668 2.44 20.73 8.13
CA ILE A 668 3.15 21.84 7.45
C ILE A 668 2.81 23.26 7.96
N GLY A 669 2.13 23.40 9.09
CA GLY A 669 1.87 24.70 9.72
C GLY A 669 1.05 25.65 8.85
N TYR A 670 1.63 26.80 8.48
CA TYR A 670 1.01 27.78 7.58
C TYR A 670 1.39 27.59 6.10
N GLY A 671 1.99 26.44 5.75
CA GLY A 671 2.30 26.08 4.36
C GLY A 671 3.43 26.88 3.72
N LYS A 672 4.49 27.19 4.47
CA LYS A 672 5.68 27.92 3.94
C LYS A 672 6.48 27.10 2.92
N ALA A 673 6.46 25.78 3.06
CA ALA A 673 7.07 24.81 2.15
C ALA A 673 6.09 23.64 1.94
N SER A 674 6.22 22.94 0.80
CA SER A 674 5.43 21.74 0.46
C SER A 674 3.90 21.89 0.45
N SER A 675 3.38 23.13 0.51
CA SER A 675 1.94 23.42 0.49
C SER A 675 1.34 23.31 -0.92
N ARG A 676 0.12 22.75 -0.99
CA ARG A 676 -0.74 22.70 -2.18
C ARG A 676 -1.89 23.71 -2.12
N ALA A 677 -1.81 24.70 -1.23
CA ALA A 677 -2.83 25.72 -1.07
C ALA A 677 -3.10 26.50 -2.37
N LYS A 678 -4.37 26.79 -2.65
CA LYS A 678 -4.75 27.71 -3.74
C LYS A 678 -4.23 29.11 -3.42
N LYS A 679 -4.04 29.96 -4.45
CA LYS A 679 -3.57 31.36 -4.29
C LYS A 679 -4.39 32.14 -3.25
N SER A 680 -5.70 31.94 -3.20
CA SER A 680 -6.63 32.58 -2.24
C SER A 680 -6.48 32.08 -0.79
N GLN A 681 -5.72 31.01 -0.57
CA GLN A 681 -5.50 30.38 0.73
C GLN A 681 -4.03 30.46 1.16
N LYS A 682 -3.20 31.24 0.46
CA LYS A 682 -1.77 31.40 0.77
C LYS A 682 -1.59 31.91 2.21
N GLY A 683 -0.77 31.20 2.99
CA GLY A 683 -0.46 31.56 4.38
C GLY A 683 -1.55 31.20 5.39
N LYS A 684 -2.62 30.51 4.99
CA LYS A 684 -3.60 29.95 5.94
C LYS A 684 -3.02 28.75 6.68
N MET A 685 -3.53 28.51 7.88
CA MET A 685 -3.20 27.33 8.70
C MET A 685 -3.66 26.06 7.97
N HIS A 686 -2.84 25.01 8.04
CA HIS A 686 -3.12 23.69 7.49
C HIS A 686 -3.49 22.76 8.66
N PRO A 687 -4.77 22.41 8.83
CA PRO A 687 -5.20 21.63 9.99
C PRO A 687 -4.66 20.20 9.96
N GLY A 688 -4.46 19.63 8.76
CA GLY A 688 -3.95 18.28 8.60
C GLY A 688 -4.87 17.25 9.26
N ALA A 689 -6.15 17.26 8.88
CA ALA A 689 -7.17 16.38 9.44
C ALA A 689 -6.95 14.92 9.05
N ASP A 690 -6.69 14.65 7.77
CA ASP A 690 -6.31 13.31 7.32
C ASP A 690 -4.81 13.10 7.45
N ASP A 691 -4.04 14.06 6.93
CA ASP A 691 -2.58 14.13 7.03
C ASP A 691 -2.20 15.14 8.12
N ASN A 692 -2.24 14.78 9.40
CA ASN A 692 -2.09 13.42 9.94
C ASN A 692 -2.90 13.14 11.20
N ALA A 693 -3.81 14.03 11.58
CA ALA A 693 -4.56 13.90 12.82
C ALA A 693 -5.40 12.60 12.89
N SER A 694 -5.85 12.09 11.74
CA SER A 694 -6.53 10.79 11.63
C SER A 694 -5.68 9.63 12.17
N GLY A 695 -4.40 9.55 11.79
CA GLY A 695 -3.46 8.51 12.24
C GLY A 695 -3.16 8.59 13.73
N ILE A 696 -2.97 9.81 14.25
CA ILE A 696 -2.77 10.03 15.70
C ILE A 696 -4.02 9.69 16.50
N SER A 697 -5.21 10.01 15.99
CA SER A 697 -6.47 9.68 16.67
C SER A 697 -6.65 8.16 16.77
N ALA A 698 -6.44 7.42 15.68
CA ALA A 698 -6.41 5.96 15.71
C ALA A 698 -5.33 5.40 16.67
N LEU A 699 -4.14 6.01 16.70
CA LEU A 699 -3.05 5.61 17.58
C LEU A 699 -3.43 5.75 19.08
N LEU A 700 -4.17 6.80 19.44
CA LEU A 700 -4.65 7.02 20.80
C LEU A 700 -5.72 6.00 21.20
N GLU A 701 -6.69 5.71 20.33
CA GLU A 701 -7.71 4.67 20.55
C GLU A 701 -7.06 3.28 20.76
N ILE A 702 -6.10 2.92 19.90
CA ILE A 702 -5.33 1.67 20.03
C ILE A 702 -4.64 1.62 21.41
N ALA A 703 -4.01 2.71 21.83
CA ALA A 703 -3.28 2.76 23.09
C ALA A 703 -4.20 2.63 24.31
N GLU A 704 -5.34 3.34 24.32
CA GLU A 704 -6.33 3.26 25.39
C GLU A 704 -6.93 1.85 25.50
N TYR A 705 -7.33 1.27 24.36
CA TYR A 705 -7.90 -0.08 24.32
C TYR A 705 -6.93 -1.15 24.80
N LEU A 706 -5.68 -1.15 24.31
CA LEU A 706 -4.66 -2.10 24.74
C LEU A 706 -4.33 -1.97 26.24
N MET A 707 -4.35 -0.74 26.77
CA MET A 707 -4.21 -0.51 28.22
C MET A 707 -5.42 -1.03 29.01
N ALA A 708 -6.63 -0.94 28.47
CA ALA A 708 -7.83 -1.51 29.06
C ALA A 708 -7.77 -3.05 29.11
N LEU A 709 -7.37 -3.69 28.01
CA LEU A 709 -7.13 -5.14 27.97
C LEU A 709 -6.06 -5.56 28.97
N LYS A 710 -4.97 -4.79 29.09
CA LYS A 710 -3.92 -5.03 30.09
C LYS A 710 -4.47 -4.95 31.51
N LYS A 711 -5.25 -3.93 31.85
CA LYS A 711 -5.87 -3.79 33.18
C LYS A 711 -6.81 -4.94 33.50
N LYS A 712 -7.53 -5.47 32.50
CA LYS A 712 -8.40 -6.66 32.62
C LYS A 712 -7.63 -7.99 32.65
N GLY A 713 -6.30 -7.99 32.47
CA GLY A 713 -5.49 -9.22 32.40
C GLY A 713 -5.67 -10.03 31.11
N LEU A 714 -6.28 -9.42 30.08
CA LEU A 714 -6.58 -10.06 28.80
C LEU A 714 -5.45 -9.88 27.77
N LEU A 715 -4.64 -8.83 27.91
CA LEU A 715 -3.44 -8.63 27.08
C LEU A 715 -2.27 -9.47 27.60
N LYS A 716 -2.20 -10.73 27.16
CA LYS A 716 -1.04 -11.61 27.42
C LYS A 716 -0.01 -11.46 26.32
N SER A 717 1.08 -10.75 26.59
CA SER A 717 2.14 -10.49 25.61
C SER A 717 3.51 -10.84 26.16
N ASN A 718 4.39 -11.40 25.33
CA ASN A 718 5.82 -11.53 25.61
C ASN A 718 6.63 -10.28 25.21
N TYR A 719 5.98 -9.33 24.53
CA TYR A 719 6.58 -8.14 23.94
C TYR A 719 6.05 -6.88 24.59
N ASP A 720 6.94 -5.96 24.94
CA ASP A 720 6.50 -4.60 25.27
C ASP A 720 6.01 -3.92 23.98
N ILE A 721 4.94 -3.13 24.07
CA ILE A 721 4.42 -2.37 22.94
C ILE A 721 4.82 -0.91 23.14
N LEU A 722 5.49 -0.34 22.14
CA LEU A 722 5.83 1.07 22.09
C LEU A 722 4.82 1.78 21.18
N ILE A 723 4.16 2.78 21.73
CA ILE A 723 3.31 3.71 20.98
C ILE A 723 4.14 4.97 20.69
N ALA A 724 4.20 5.37 19.42
CA ALA A 724 5.09 6.43 18.95
C ALA A 724 4.39 7.45 18.06
N ALA A 725 4.24 8.68 18.56
CA ALA A 725 3.87 9.83 17.75
C ALA A 725 5.15 10.53 17.25
N TRP A 726 5.44 10.39 15.96
CA TRP A 726 6.67 10.88 15.33
C TRP A 726 6.61 12.38 15.04
N SER A 727 7.76 13.03 15.04
CA SER A 727 7.92 14.40 14.54
C SER A 727 8.97 14.43 13.45
N GLY A 728 8.88 15.37 12.53
CA GLY A 728 9.84 15.59 11.46
C GLY A 728 9.64 14.68 10.25
N GLU A 729 8.46 14.08 10.10
CA GLU A 729 8.09 13.27 8.93
C GLU A 729 8.10 14.14 7.67
N GLU A 730 7.42 15.28 7.74
CA GLU A 730 7.17 16.25 6.66
C GLU A 730 8.44 16.90 6.09
N ILE A 731 9.51 16.82 6.86
CA ILE A 731 10.83 17.36 6.54
C ILE A 731 11.89 16.27 6.34
N GLY A 732 11.45 15.01 6.20
CA GLY A 732 12.30 13.88 5.80
C GLY A 732 12.46 12.78 6.86
N LEU A 733 11.37 12.36 7.53
CA LEU A 733 11.35 11.21 8.44
C LEU A 733 12.31 11.31 9.64
N LEU A 734 12.65 12.54 10.06
CA LEU A 734 13.77 12.78 10.97
C LEU A 734 13.57 12.12 12.34
N GLY A 735 12.35 12.12 12.86
CA GLY A 735 12.02 11.54 14.16
C GLY A 735 12.15 10.03 14.21
N SER A 736 11.53 9.30 13.28
CA SER A 736 11.64 7.84 13.21
C SER A 736 13.06 7.39 12.85
N ALA A 737 13.76 8.14 11.99
CA ALA A 737 15.17 7.88 11.67
C ALA A 737 16.07 8.06 12.91
N HIS A 738 15.84 9.12 13.69
CA HIS A 738 16.54 9.34 14.96
C HIS A 738 16.27 8.21 15.95
N PHE A 739 15.00 7.81 16.13
CA PHE A 739 14.62 6.75 17.06
C PHE A 739 15.33 5.43 16.74
N THR A 740 15.26 4.99 15.48
CA THR A 740 15.83 3.72 15.05
C THR A 740 17.37 3.72 15.14
N ARG A 741 18.01 4.87 14.95
CA ARG A 741 19.46 5.06 15.16
C ARG A 741 19.83 4.95 16.64
N VAL A 742 19.13 5.66 17.53
CA VAL A 742 19.36 5.60 18.99
C VAL A 742 19.12 4.20 19.54
N LEU A 743 18.13 3.48 18.99
CA LEU A 743 17.85 2.11 19.37
C LEU A 743 18.94 1.11 18.91
N GLY A 744 19.82 1.53 18.00
CA GLY A 744 20.89 0.69 17.45
C GLY A 744 20.38 -0.42 16.52
N LEU A 745 19.27 -0.18 15.81
CA LEU A 745 18.73 -1.17 14.87
C LEU A 745 19.68 -1.32 13.68
N GLY A 746 20.08 -2.56 13.38
CA GLY A 746 20.95 -2.91 12.25
C GLY A 746 20.69 -4.34 11.74
N LYS A 747 21.13 -4.62 10.51
CA LYS A 747 20.82 -5.87 9.77
C LYS A 747 21.33 -7.17 10.43
N SER A 748 22.27 -7.11 11.37
CA SER A 748 22.95 -8.27 11.95
C SER A 748 22.10 -9.12 12.93
N GLN A 749 20.81 -8.80 13.16
CA GLN A 749 19.99 -9.44 14.21
C GLN A 749 18.81 -10.27 13.71
N SER A 750 18.91 -10.94 12.56
CA SER A 750 17.76 -11.61 11.91
C SER A 750 17.01 -12.62 12.80
N LYS A 751 17.69 -13.31 13.74
CA LYS A 751 17.08 -14.29 14.66
C LYS A 751 16.76 -13.77 16.08
N LYS A 752 17.28 -12.60 16.51
CA LYS A 752 17.03 -11.99 17.84
C LYS A 752 16.86 -10.46 17.75
N ARG A 753 16.00 -10.01 16.85
CA ARG A 753 15.76 -8.58 16.63
C ARG A 753 14.99 -7.96 17.79
N LYS A 754 15.42 -6.75 18.19
CA LYS A 754 14.76 -5.95 19.22
C LYS A 754 13.35 -5.49 18.82
N VAL A 755 13.16 -5.04 17.58
CA VAL A 755 11.83 -4.68 17.07
C VAL A 755 11.30 -5.84 16.22
N ILE A 756 10.22 -6.49 16.66
CA ILE A 756 9.66 -7.64 15.96
C ILE A 756 8.89 -7.21 14.70
N SER A 757 8.26 -6.04 14.75
CA SER A 757 7.51 -5.44 13.65
C SER A 757 7.21 -3.96 13.95
N TYR A 758 6.98 -3.18 12.89
CA TYR A 758 6.52 -1.80 12.95
C TYR A 758 5.19 -1.61 12.19
N LEU A 759 4.17 -1.12 12.89
CA LEU A 759 2.84 -0.81 12.38
C LEU A 759 2.69 0.71 12.22
N ASN A 760 2.38 1.18 11.02
CA ASN A 760 2.31 2.61 10.68
C ASN A 760 0.88 3.03 10.30
N LEU A 761 0.41 4.14 10.86
CA LEU A 761 -0.90 4.74 10.57
C LEU A 761 -0.68 6.14 9.98
N ASP A 762 -0.98 6.28 8.69
CA ASP A 762 -0.76 7.50 7.93
C ASP A 762 -1.96 7.71 6.98
N MET A 763 -2.58 8.89 7.03
CA MET A 763 -3.77 9.23 6.23
C MET A 763 -4.85 8.13 6.22
N VAL A 764 -5.44 7.86 7.39
CA VAL A 764 -6.44 6.79 7.59
C VAL A 764 -7.88 7.32 7.72
N GLY A 765 -8.09 8.62 7.49
CA GLY A 765 -9.35 9.33 7.68
C GLY A 765 -10.27 9.41 6.47
N ARG A 766 -9.84 8.96 5.28
CA ARG A 766 -10.62 9.10 4.03
C ARG A 766 -11.19 7.79 3.51
N TYR A 767 -11.44 6.84 4.41
CA TYR A 767 -12.07 5.59 4.02
C TYR A 767 -13.41 5.83 3.31
N LYS A 768 -13.51 5.34 2.08
CA LYS A 768 -14.73 5.36 1.25
C LYS A 768 -15.07 3.95 0.82
N ASP A 769 -14.19 3.39 -0.01
CA ASP A 769 -14.40 2.07 -0.61
C ASP A 769 -13.44 1.02 -0.06
N LYS A 770 -12.17 1.38 0.13
CA LYS A 770 -11.08 0.45 0.50
C LYS A 770 -10.05 1.10 1.42
N LEU A 771 -9.50 0.31 2.33
CA LEU A 771 -8.30 0.62 3.10
C LEU A 771 -7.11 -0.11 2.48
N THR A 772 -6.05 0.61 2.12
CA THR A 772 -4.84 0.00 1.58
C THR A 772 -3.88 -0.38 2.71
N LEU A 773 -3.43 -1.63 2.72
CA LEU A 773 -2.36 -2.10 3.59
C LEU A 773 -1.10 -2.38 2.76
N HIS A 774 -0.10 -1.53 2.93
CA HIS A 774 1.21 -1.64 2.28
C HIS A 774 2.19 -2.42 3.16
N GLY A 775 3.26 -2.95 2.55
CA GLY A 775 4.32 -3.65 3.28
C GLY A 775 4.04 -5.13 3.54
N ILE A 776 2.95 -5.71 3.01
CA ILE A 776 2.61 -7.11 3.29
C ILE A 776 3.69 -8.10 2.80
N GLY A 777 4.54 -7.68 1.86
CA GLY A 777 5.63 -8.52 1.39
C GLY A 777 6.87 -8.48 2.28
N SER A 778 6.87 -7.70 3.38
CA SER A 778 7.96 -7.67 4.36
C SER A 778 7.99 -8.90 5.29
N SER A 779 6.90 -9.69 5.31
CA SER A 779 6.78 -10.94 6.07
C SER A 779 5.70 -11.84 5.48
N PRO A 780 5.90 -13.17 5.39
CA PRO A 780 4.85 -14.10 4.97
C PRO A 780 3.67 -14.16 5.95
N ALA A 781 3.89 -13.79 7.22
CA ALA A 781 2.86 -13.86 8.27
C ALA A 781 1.72 -12.84 8.10
N TRP A 782 1.92 -11.78 7.32
CA TRP A 782 0.94 -10.68 7.23
C TRP A 782 -0.42 -11.11 6.71
N LYS A 783 -0.48 -11.95 5.67
CA LYS A 783 -1.76 -12.39 5.10
C LYS A 783 -2.66 -13.09 6.12
N ARG A 784 -2.09 -14.02 6.88
CA ARG A 784 -2.80 -14.76 7.93
C ARG A 784 -3.27 -13.84 9.05
N LEU A 785 -2.39 -12.95 9.52
CA LEU A 785 -2.72 -11.98 10.58
C LEU A 785 -3.81 -11.01 10.13
N ILE A 786 -3.70 -10.47 8.92
CA ILE A 786 -4.68 -9.54 8.34
C ILE A 786 -6.03 -10.22 8.13
N GLN A 787 -6.05 -11.44 7.60
CA GLN A 787 -7.28 -12.22 7.46
C GLN A 787 -7.96 -12.34 8.81
N ARG A 788 -7.32 -12.99 9.79
CA ARG A 788 -7.84 -13.17 11.14
C ARG A 788 -8.33 -11.87 11.78
N ALA A 789 -7.53 -10.80 11.69
CA ALA A 789 -7.89 -9.53 12.29
C ALA A 789 -9.09 -8.85 11.60
N ASN A 790 -9.23 -9.00 10.27
CA ASN A 790 -10.24 -8.31 9.48
C ASN A 790 -11.59 -9.05 9.41
N ILE A 791 -11.64 -10.36 9.66
CA ILE A 791 -12.90 -11.13 9.63
C ILE A 791 -14.03 -10.44 10.44
N PRO A 792 -13.82 -10.11 11.72
CA PRO A 792 -14.85 -9.46 12.54
C PRO A 792 -14.96 -7.94 12.33
N VAL A 793 -13.91 -7.27 11.83
CA VAL A 793 -13.94 -5.81 11.58
C VAL A 793 -14.68 -5.51 10.29
N GLY A 794 -14.42 -6.29 9.24
CA GLY A 794 -15.14 -6.22 7.99
C GLY A 794 -14.77 -5.07 7.06
N LEU A 795 -13.52 -4.57 7.12
CA LEU A 795 -13.05 -3.58 6.16
C LEU A 795 -12.81 -4.20 4.78
N ASN A 796 -13.05 -3.43 3.72
CA ASN A 796 -12.65 -3.79 2.37
C ASN A 796 -11.17 -3.44 2.18
N LEU A 797 -10.31 -4.45 2.05
CA LEU A 797 -8.86 -4.26 2.07
C LEU A 797 -8.23 -4.36 0.67
N ASN A 798 -7.30 -3.45 0.38
CA ASN A 798 -6.39 -3.53 -0.75
C ASN A 798 -4.98 -3.88 -0.24
N LEU A 799 -4.51 -5.11 -0.46
CA LEU A 799 -3.21 -5.56 0.06
C LEU A 799 -2.08 -5.35 -0.95
N GLN A 800 -1.04 -4.61 -0.57
CA GLN A 800 0.10 -4.29 -1.44
C GLN A 800 1.42 -4.86 -0.90
N LYS A 801 2.13 -5.60 -1.76
CA LYS A 801 3.38 -6.29 -1.41
C LYS A 801 4.58 -5.37 -1.22
N ASP A 802 4.59 -4.22 -1.90
CA ASP A 802 5.73 -3.30 -1.83
C ASP A 802 5.92 -2.79 -0.41
N SER A 803 7.17 -2.85 0.05
CA SER A 803 7.59 -2.42 1.38
C SER A 803 8.45 -1.16 1.35
N HIS A 804 8.71 -0.57 0.17
CA HIS A 804 9.40 0.70 -0.01
C HIS A 804 8.42 1.88 0.01
N ILE A 805 7.84 2.14 1.18
CA ILE A 805 6.80 3.16 1.35
C ILE A 805 7.46 4.44 1.88
N PRO A 806 7.26 5.61 1.23
CA PRO A 806 7.90 6.87 1.60
C PRO A 806 7.23 7.54 2.82
N THR A 807 7.15 6.82 3.92
CA THR A 807 6.64 7.25 5.24
C THR A 807 7.60 6.71 6.32
N ASP A 808 7.29 6.87 7.60
CA ASP A 808 8.16 6.46 8.73
C ASP A 808 8.61 4.99 8.67
N THR A 809 7.90 4.12 7.94
CA THR A 809 8.33 2.74 7.67
C THR A 809 9.70 2.64 6.99
N THR A 810 10.12 3.66 6.23
CA THR A 810 11.44 3.75 5.60
C THR A 810 12.58 3.74 6.63
N SER A 811 12.32 4.19 7.87
CA SER A 811 13.30 4.15 8.97
C SER A 811 13.50 2.73 9.53
N PHE A 812 12.55 1.81 9.29
CA PHE A 812 12.51 0.46 9.87
C PHE A 812 12.83 -0.65 8.86
N PHE A 813 12.19 -0.63 7.68
CA PHE A 813 12.25 -1.73 6.72
C PHE A 813 13.68 -2.08 6.25
N PRO A 814 14.55 -1.11 5.88
CA PRO A 814 15.94 -1.40 5.50
C PRO A 814 16.79 -1.98 6.63
N LYS A 815 16.34 -1.85 7.88
CA LYS A 815 17.00 -2.37 9.09
C LYS A 815 16.55 -3.79 9.46
N GLY A 816 15.79 -4.46 8.59
CA GLY A 816 15.37 -5.86 8.80
C GLY A 816 14.11 -6.02 9.64
N VAL A 817 13.28 -4.98 9.74
CA VAL A 817 12.03 -4.98 10.49
C VAL A 817 10.85 -5.20 9.53
N PRO A 818 10.00 -6.21 9.75
CA PRO A 818 8.72 -6.34 9.09
C PRO A 818 7.85 -5.11 9.35
N ILE A 819 7.19 -4.62 8.31
CA ILE A 819 6.40 -3.40 8.37
C ILE A 819 5.00 -3.65 7.80
N LEU A 820 4.02 -2.93 8.34
CA LEU A 820 2.70 -2.79 7.75
C LEU A 820 2.29 -1.31 7.86
N SER A 821 1.77 -0.73 6.78
CA SER A 821 1.26 0.64 6.78
C SER A 821 -0.16 0.70 6.25
N ALA A 822 -1.06 1.33 7.00
CA ALA A 822 -2.40 1.66 6.54
C ALA A 822 -2.39 3.00 5.81
N PHE A 823 -3.22 3.10 4.77
CA PHE A 823 -3.38 4.31 3.95
C PHE A 823 -4.73 4.29 3.21
N THR A 824 -5.46 5.42 3.23
CA THR A 824 -6.76 5.53 2.54
C THR A 824 -6.68 6.18 1.15
N GLY A 825 -5.49 6.56 0.70
CA GLY A 825 -5.27 7.15 -0.62
C GLY A 825 -5.03 8.64 -0.57
N LEU A 826 -4.45 9.19 -1.66
CA LEU A 826 -4.30 10.62 -1.83
C LEU A 826 -5.63 11.27 -2.21
N HIS A 827 -5.86 12.50 -1.75
CA HIS A 827 -7.03 13.30 -2.09
C HIS A 827 -6.64 14.75 -2.43
N PRO A 828 -7.53 15.54 -3.07
CA PRO A 828 -7.22 16.90 -3.52
C PRO A 828 -6.87 17.89 -2.39
N ASP A 829 -7.26 17.59 -1.15
CA ASP A 829 -7.02 18.45 0.01
C ASP A 829 -5.65 18.19 0.68
N TYR A 830 -4.88 17.20 0.24
CA TYR A 830 -3.56 16.88 0.78
C TYR A 830 -2.65 18.12 0.81
N HIS A 831 -1.94 18.34 1.94
CA HIS A 831 -1.09 19.51 2.15
C HIS A 831 -1.78 20.85 1.87
N SER A 832 -3.07 20.97 2.22
CA SER A 832 -3.85 22.18 1.98
C SER A 832 -4.65 22.62 3.21
N PRO A 833 -5.03 23.90 3.29
CA PRO A 833 -5.92 24.40 4.36
C PRO A 833 -7.33 23.81 4.35
N SER A 834 -7.71 23.09 3.28
CA SER A 834 -9.01 22.42 3.20
C SER A 834 -9.00 20.96 3.63
N ASP A 835 -7.89 20.47 4.19
CA ASP A 835 -7.86 19.19 4.90
C ASP A 835 -8.41 19.36 6.33
N THR A 836 -9.74 19.32 6.44
CA THR A 836 -10.50 19.70 7.65
C THR A 836 -11.30 18.53 8.25
N PRO A 837 -11.64 18.56 9.56
CA PRO A 837 -12.33 17.48 10.27
C PRO A 837 -13.67 17.05 9.68
N GLU A 838 -14.42 17.94 9.04
CA GLU A 838 -15.78 17.66 8.53
C GLU A 838 -15.78 16.64 7.39
N LYS A 839 -14.61 16.38 6.81
CA LYS A 839 -14.45 15.49 5.66
C LYS A 839 -13.87 14.12 6.01
N ILE A 840 -13.70 13.84 7.30
CA ILE A 840 -13.17 12.58 7.82
C ILE A 840 -14.30 11.57 7.98
N ASN A 841 -14.02 10.32 7.61
CA ASN A 841 -14.86 9.17 7.94
C ASN A 841 -14.42 8.59 9.30
N TYR A 842 -15.10 9.00 10.37
CA TYR A 842 -14.74 8.63 11.74
C TYR A 842 -14.95 7.13 12.04
N GLU A 843 -16.06 6.55 11.57
CA GLU A 843 -16.30 5.09 11.62
C GLU A 843 -15.13 4.33 11.00
N GLY A 844 -14.67 4.75 9.81
CA GLY A 844 -13.54 4.14 9.11
C GLY A 844 -12.21 4.24 9.86
N VAL A 845 -11.97 5.34 10.59
CA VAL A 845 -10.78 5.49 11.45
C VAL A 845 -10.87 4.56 12.66
N ALA A 846 -12.04 4.48 13.30
CA ALA A 846 -12.30 3.58 14.42
C ALA A 846 -12.12 2.10 14.00
N ASP A 847 -12.66 1.71 12.84
CA ASP A 847 -12.50 0.35 12.31
C ASP A 847 -11.03 0.04 11.93
N CYS A 848 -10.29 1.02 11.42
CA CYS A 848 -8.84 0.89 11.21
C CYS A 848 -8.10 0.64 12.54
N ALA A 849 -8.47 1.35 13.61
CA ALA A 849 -7.92 1.14 14.94
C ALA A 849 -8.25 -0.27 15.48
N LYS A 850 -9.51 -0.74 15.33
CA LYS A 850 -9.93 -2.11 15.70
C LYS A 850 -9.12 -3.17 14.95
N LEU A 851 -8.89 -2.98 13.65
CA LEU A 851 -8.04 -3.86 12.84
C LEU A 851 -6.62 -3.94 13.41
N TYR A 852 -6.02 -2.79 13.75
CA TYR A 852 -4.65 -2.72 14.28
C TYR A 852 -4.51 -3.35 15.66
N VAL A 853 -5.50 -3.19 16.54
CA VAL A 853 -5.55 -3.91 17.82
C VAL A 853 -5.56 -5.42 17.59
N ARG A 854 -6.43 -5.91 16.71
CA ARG A 854 -6.52 -7.36 16.42
C ARG A 854 -5.27 -7.92 15.75
N LEU A 855 -4.58 -7.11 14.94
CA LEU A 855 -3.25 -7.46 14.41
C LEU A 855 -2.25 -7.64 15.55
N VAL A 856 -2.21 -6.71 16.51
CA VAL A 856 -1.35 -6.80 17.70
C VAL A 856 -1.68 -8.05 18.52
N GLU A 857 -2.96 -8.31 18.79
CA GLU A 857 -3.40 -9.52 19.50
C GLU A 857 -2.96 -10.82 18.79
N GLY A 858 -2.96 -10.84 17.45
CA GLY A 858 -2.42 -11.98 16.70
C GLY A 858 -0.89 -12.06 16.75
N MET A 859 -0.20 -10.91 16.70
CA MET A 859 1.25 -10.85 16.73
C MET A 859 1.85 -11.26 18.07
N VAL A 860 1.18 -10.96 19.19
CA VAL A 860 1.68 -11.34 20.53
C VAL A 860 1.67 -12.86 20.76
N LEU A 861 0.91 -13.61 19.97
CA LEU A 861 0.88 -15.08 19.98
C LEU A 861 2.03 -15.70 19.18
N LEU A 862 2.73 -14.93 18.35
CA LEU A 862 3.85 -15.42 17.54
C LEU A 862 5.16 -15.34 18.34
N GLU A 863 5.98 -16.39 18.26
CA GLU A 863 7.35 -16.36 18.81
C GLU A 863 8.29 -15.43 18.04
N ASN A 864 8.05 -15.26 16.73
CA ASN A 864 8.81 -14.37 15.86
C ASN A 864 8.00 -14.02 14.60
N MET A 865 8.43 -12.95 13.92
CA MET A 865 7.92 -12.58 12.62
C MET A 865 9.06 -12.57 11.60
N ASP A 866 8.98 -13.39 10.57
CA ASP A 866 10.04 -13.48 9.57
C ASP A 866 10.14 -12.19 8.75
N TYR A 867 11.36 -11.80 8.41
CA TYR A 867 11.62 -10.64 7.55
C TYR A 867 12.00 -11.11 6.16
N VAL A 868 11.35 -10.52 5.16
CA VAL A 868 11.63 -10.74 3.75
C VAL A 868 12.20 -9.45 3.17
N ALA A 869 13.48 -9.50 2.79
CA ALA A 869 14.11 -8.40 2.07
C ALA A 869 13.50 -8.26 0.67
N GLN A 870 13.35 -7.02 0.21
CA GLN A 870 12.90 -6.71 -1.14
C GLN A 870 13.92 -5.84 -1.86
N ALA A 871 14.08 -6.04 -3.16
CA ALA A 871 14.82 -5.09 -3.97
C ALA A 871 14.02 -3.77 -4.03
N PRO A 872 14.67 -2.60 -3.95
CA PRO A 872 14.00 -1.33 -4.18
C PRO A 872 13.39 -1.31 -5.57
N PRO A 873 12.17 -0.77 -5.75
CA PRO A 873 11.55 -0.70 -7.06
C PRO A 873 12.47 0.07 -8.02
N PRO A 874 12.57 -0.36 -9.30
CA PRO A 874 13.29 0.41 -10.31
C PRO A 874 12.62 1.78 -10.41
N LYS A 875 13.28 2.84 -9.94
CA LYS A 875 12.71 4.19 -9.93
C LYS A 875 12.38 4.63 -11.36
N SER A 876 11.10 4.69 -11.70
CA SER A 876 10.60 5.45 -12.84
C SER A 876 10.55 6.94 -12.49
N ARG A 877 11.65 7.64 -12.79
CA ARG A 877 11.77 9.02 -13.35
C ARG A 877 13.14 9.61 -12.99
N GLY A 878 13.91 9.86 -14.05
CA GLY A 878 15.29 10.38 -14.06
C GLY A 878 16.30 9.31 -14.48
N LYS A 879 16.59 9.21 -15.79
CA LYS A 879 17.54 8.25 -16.39
C LYS A 879 18.96 8.37 -15.79
N LEU A 880 19.25 7.63 -14.74
CA LEU A 880 20.63 7.25 -14.39
C LEU A 880 20.98 5.99 -15.19
N ARG A 881 21.94 6.09 -16.13
CA ARG A 881 22.40 5.00 -17.03
C ARG A 881 23.11 3.84 -16.30
N VAL A 882 23.48 4.03 -15.04
CA VAL A 882 24.33 3.13 -14.25
C VAL A 882 23.79 2.97 -12.83
N TYR A 883 23.93 1.76 -12.30
CA TYR A 883 23.54 1.36 -10.96
C TYR A 883 24.75 0.95 -10.15
N LEU A 884 24.85 1.44 -8.91
CA LEU A 884 25.89 1.03 -7.96
C LEU A 884 25.35 0.18 -6.81
N GLY A 885 24.05 0.16 -6.54
CA GLY A 885 23.52 -0.58 -5.39
C GLY A 885 23.92 0.00 -4.02
N THR A 886 24.29 1.27 -3.93
CA THR A 886 24.45 1.99 -2.66
C THR A 886 23.14 2.64 -2.21
N ILE A 887 22.90 2.66 -0.90
CA ILE A 887 21.74 3.29 -0.27
C ILE A 887 22.25 4.50 0.54
N PRO A 888 22.02 5.74 0.07
CA PRO A 888 22.42 6.96 0.77
C PRO A 888 21.71 7.09 2.14
N ASP A 889 22.40 7.64 3.14
CA ASP A 889 21.79 8.16 4.36
C ASP A 889 21.46 9.65 4.18
N TYR A 890 20.17 9.99 4.17
CA TYR A 890 19.68 11.35 3.97
C TYR A 890 19.67 12.18 5.27
N SER A 891 19.98 11.57 6.42
CA SER A 891 19.90 12.21 7.74
C SER A 891 21.21 12.88 8.19
N GLN A 892 22.26 12.81 7.36
CA GLN A 892 23.59 13.31 7.70
C GLN A 892 23.71 14.82 7.44
N THR A 893 24.05 15.60 8.47
CA THR A 893 24.10 17.07 8.37
C THR A 893 25.48 17.70 8.55
N ASP A 894 26.49 16.94 9.03
CA ASP A 894 27.66 17.55 9.66
C ASP A 894 29.04 17.03 9.18
N ARG A 895 29.13 16.15 8.17
CA ARG A 895 30.41 15.61 7.67
C ARG A 895 30.51 15.67 6.14
N LYS A 896 31.70 15.99 5.62
CA LYS A 896 32.00 15.96 4.18
C LYS A 896 32.13 14.51 3.71
N GLY A 897 31.27 14.11 2.77
CA GLY A 897 31.16 12.73 2.24
C GLY A 897 29.73 12.21 2.30
N LEU A 898 29.42 11.18 1.52
CA LEU A 898 28.11 10.51 1.59
C LEU A 898 28.18 9.30 2.53
N LEU A 899 27.46 9.35 3.65
CA LEU A 899 27.27 8.18 4.49
C LEU A 899 26.28 7.20 3.84
N LEU A 900 26.62 5.92 3.85
CA LEU A 900 25.75 4.87 3.37
C LEU A 900 24.90 4.31 4.51
N SER A 901 23.58 4.44 4.40
CA SER A 901 22.62 3.73 5.25
C SER A 901 22.58 2.23 4.93
N GLY A 902 23.14 1.83 3.78
CA GLY A 902 23.41 0.44 3.43
C GLY A 902 23.83 0.26 1.98
N VAL A 903 23.94 -1.01 1.58
CA VAL A 903 24.11 -1.44 0.18
C VAL A 903 23.08 -2.52 -0.16
N SER A 904 22.67 -2.57 -1.43
CA SER A 904 21.82 -3.58 -2.04
C SER A 904 22.61 -4.87 -2.20
N LYS A 905 22.13 -5.95 -1.57
CA LYS A 905 22.79 -7.26 -1.60
C LYS A 905 22.89 -7.81 -3.03
N GLY A 906 24.06 -8.29 -3.42
CA GLY A 906 24.36 -8.74 -4.78
C GLY A 906 24.52 -7.61 -5.82
N GLY A 907 24.42 -6.34 -5.40
CA GLY A 907 24.65 -5.19 -6.27
C GLY A 907 26.14 -4.81 -6.37
N PRO A 908 26.52 -3.93 -7.31
CA PRO A 908 27.92 -3.54 -7.54
C PRO A 908 28.69 -3.06 -6.30
N ALA A 909 28.05 -2.31 -5.41
CA ALA A 909 28.67 -1.81 -4.18
C ALA A 909 28.87 -2.91 -3.14
N ASP A 910 27.95 -3.86 -3.04
CA ASP A 910 28.09 -5.04 -2.16
C ASP A 910 29.22 -5.95 -2.66
N LEU A 911 29.29 -6.18 -3.97
CA LEU A 911 30.38 -6.94 -4.62
C LEU A 911 31.75 -6.23 -4.49
N ALA A 912 31.76 -4.89 -4.49
CA ALA A 912 32.95 -4.09 -4.27
C ALA A 912 33.36 -4.00 -2.79
N GLY A 913 32.57 -4.57 -1.87
CA GLY A 913 32.87 -4.62 -0.43
C GLY A 913 32.49 -3.36 0.34
N LEU A 914 31.64 -2.49 -0.20
CA LEU A 914 31.05 -1.37 0.53
C LEU A 914 30.01 -1.88 1.54
N GLN A 915 29.88 -1.17 2.64
CA GLN A 915 29.07 -1.56 3.78
C GLN A 915 28.24 -0.37 4.29
N SER A 916 27.25 -0.66 5.13
CA SER A 916 26.57 0.36 5.93
C SER A 916 27.59 1.07 6.83
N GLU A 917 27.39 2.37 7.06
CA GLU A 917 28.28 3.27 7.81
C GLU A 917 29.59 3.64 7.10
N ASP A 918 29.78 3.20 5.85
CA ASP A 918 30.87 3.73 5.03
C ASP A 918 30.56 5.17 4.61
N LEU A 919 31.55 6.05 4.77
CA LEU A 919 31.48 7.42 4.28
C LEU A 919 32.23 7.51 2.94
N VAL A 920 31.50 7.61 1.84
CA VAL A 920 32.09 7.78 0.50
C VAL A 920 32.61 9.20 0.35
N ILE A 921 33.91 9.35 0.12
CA ILE A 921 34.59 10.66 -0.04
C ILE A 921 35.10 10.90 -1.46
N GLU A 922 35.15 9.87 -2.31
CA GLU A 922 35.47 9.96 -3.72
C GLU A 922 34.84 8.82 -4.52
N LEU A 923 34.36 9.08 -5.74
CA LEU A 923 33.82 8.06 -6.65
C LEU A 923 34.17 8.43 -8.10
N GLY A 924 34.79 7.51 -8.83
CA GLY A 924 35.16 7.70 -10.25
C GLY A 924 36.13 8.86 -10.48
N GLY A 925 37.03 9.14 -9.53
CA GLY A 925 37.96 10.28 -9.58
C GLY A 925 37.32 11.62 -9.22
N LYS A 926 36.04 11.64 -8.83
CA LYS A 926 35.37 12.85 -8.33
C LYS A 926 35.25 12.83 -6.83
N LYS A 927 35.59 13.94 -6.20
CA LYS A 927 35.39 14.16 -4.77
C LYS A 927 33.90 14.15 -4.44
N VAL A 928 33.52 13.44 -3.39
CA VAL A 928 32.15 13.36 -2.88
C VAL A 928 32.11 14.09 -1.54
N GLU A 929 31.49 15.26 -1.49
CA GLU A 929 31.27 16.01 -0.25
C GLU A 929 29.81 15.96 0.21
N THR A 930 28.88 15.77 -0.73
CA THR A 930 27.43 15.75 -0.53
C THR A 930 26.75 14.62 -1.30
N ILE A 931 25.47 14.37 -1.02
CA ILE A 931 24.65 13.38 -1.75
C ILE A 931 24.44 13.72 -3.24
N TYR A 932 24.44 15.01 -3.57
CA TYR A 932 24.32 15.47 -4.96
C TYR A 932 25.63 15.22 -5.72
N ASP A 933 26.79 15.46 -5.08
CA ASP A 933 28.10 15.12 -5.64
C ASP A 933 28.20 13.61 -5.94
N TYR A 934 27.63 12.79 -5.05
CA TYR A 934 27.55 11.34 -5.23
C TYR A 934 26.67 10.94 -6.42
N THR A 935 25.47 11.53 -6.52
CA THR A 935 24.54 11.27 -7.63
C THR A 935 25.14 11.71 -8.97
N ASP A 936 25.90 12.79 -8.97
CA ASP A 936 26.66 13.31 -10.10
C ASP A 936 27.92 12.51 -10.44
N ALA A 937 28.54 11.88 -9.45
CA ALA A 937 29.64 10.96 -9.67
C ALA A 937 29.12 9.69 -10.35
N ILE A 938 27.99 9.15 -9.89
CA ILE A 938 27.30 8.01 -10.53
C ILE A 938 26.98 8.30 -12.00
N SER A 939 26.44 9.48 -12.30
CA SER A 939 26.01 9.82 -13.68
C SER A 939 27.18 9.87 -14.68
N THR A 940 28.42 9.97 -14.20
CA THR A 940 29.63 9.94 -15.04
C THR A 940 30.30 8.58 -15.18
N LEU A 941 29.79 7.54 -14.50
CA LEU A 941 30.31 6.19 -14.62
C LEU A 941 29.73 5.47 -15.85
N THR A 942 30.50 4.52 -16.38
CA THR A 942 30.08 3.66 -17.50
C THR A 942 29.79 2.26 -16.98
N ALA A 943 28.67 1.67 -17.41
CA ALA A 943 28.32 0.30 -17.03
C ALA A 943 29.39 -0.68 -17.54
N GLY A 944 29.77 -1.65 -16.71
CA GLY A 944 30.79 -2.66 -17.02
C GLY A 944 32.24 -2.17 -16.90
N GLN A 945 32.47 -0.86 -16.71
CA GLN A 945 33.81 -0.30 -16.57
C GLN A 945 34.18 -0.07 -15.10
N GLN A 946 35.25 -0.70 -14.64
CA GLN A 946 35.72 -0.58 -13.26
C GLN A 946 36.15 0.86 -12.94
N SER A 947 35.70 1.38 -11.80
CA SER A 947 35.95 2.74 -11.31
C SER A 947 36.43 2.71 -9.86
N GLY A 948 37.27 3.67 -9.46
CA GLY A 948 37.72 3.80 -8.07
C GLY A 948 36.63 4.38 -7.16
N VAL A 949 36.58 3.95 -5.90
CA VAL A 949 35.77 4.56 -4.85
C VAL A 949 36.57 4.63 -3.56
N THR A 950 36.68 5.83 -2.98
CA THR A 950 37.40 6.06 -1.72
C THR A 950 36.40 6.27 -0.60
N ILE A 951 36.54 5.50 0.48
CA ILE A 951 35.63 5.53 1.64
C ILE A 951 36.40 5.76 2.93
N ILE A 952 35.72 6.25 3.96
CA ILE A 952 36.19 6.21 5.35
C ILE A 952 35.34 5.19 6.12
N ARG A 953 36.01 4.16 6.64
CA ARG A 953 35.39 3.13 7.49
C ARG A 953 36.07 3.14 8.86
N LYS A 954 35.29 3.37 9.92
CA LYS A 954 35.81 3.42 11.31
C LYS A 954 37.05 4.32 11.47
N GLY A 955 37.07 5.46 10.77
CA GLY A 955 38.16 6.44 10.81
C GLY A 955 39.38 6.12 9.93
N LYS A 956 39.39 5.01 9.16
CA LYS A 956 40.45 4.68 8.20
C LYS A 956 39.98 4.90 6.77
N THR A 957 40.81 5.53 5.96
CA THR A 957 40.58 5.70 4.52
C THR A 957 40.90 4.40 3.77
N LEU A 958 39.97 3.93 2.94
CA LEU A 958 40.11 2.74 2.11
C LEU A 958 39.80 3.10 0.65
N GLN A 959 40.60 2.59 -0.28
CA GLN A 959 40.30 2.64 -1.71
C GLN A 959 39.79 1.29 -2.17
N LEU A 960 38.62 1.27 -2.77
CA LEU A 960 37.98 0.09 -3.35
C LEU A 960 37.79 0.33 -4.86
N LYS A 961 37.55 -0.76 -5.59
CA LYS A 961 37.18 -0.71 -7.00
C LYS A 961 35.76 -1.22 -7.15
N ILE A 962 34.92 -0.45 -7.83
CA ILE A 962 33.53 -0.77 -8.09
C ILE A 962 33.30 -0.89 -9.60
N THR A 963 32.57 -1.93 -10.03
CA THR A 963 32.18 -2.11 -11.43
C THR A 963 30.68 -1.83 -11.54
N PRO A 964 30.27 -0.63 -11.99
CA PRO A 964 28.86 -0.26 -12.13
C PRO A 964 28.15 -1.20 -13.08
N SER A 965 26.91 -1.58 -12.76
CA SER A 965 26.07 -2.33 -13.70
C SER A 965 25.18 -1.38 -14.49
N SER A 966 24.78 -1.78 -15.70
CA SER A 966 23.68 -1.11 -16.40
C SER A 966 22.42 -1.25 -15.56
N ARG A 967 21.60 -0.20 -15.53
CA ARG A 967 20.41 -0.12 -14.70
C ARG A 967 19.17 -0.54 -15.47
#